data_AF-A0A956PQ31-F1
#
_entry.id   AF-A0A956PQ31-F1
#
_cell.length_a   1.000
_cell.length_b   1.000
_cell.length_c   1.000
_cell.angle_alpha   90.00
_cell.angle_beta   90.00
_cell.angle_gamma   90.00
#
_symmetry.space_group_name_H-M   'P 1'
#
loop_
_entity.id
_entity.type
_entity.pdbx_description
1 polymer ?
#
loop_
_entity_poly.entity_id
_entity_poly.type
_entity_poly.pdbx_seq_one_letter_code
_entity_poly.pdbx_strand_id
1 'polypeptide(L)'
;MEKFKSLFPYSSKLDRAALSRVGLGTVVFGFAVICLAAPFFAPASSNELVGFLLTLGGSLEVMHSFRLVGERHRRAGYGAGAVTVFLGFLVLGAPMLIASALVFFLAFVFLADGVQQLYNIPGKRREGQSTLRAALPAVGNFFVAGLLVFNPFYLSALALAGGLRLLGTASIMLTSPVLEATDAGEQITDELDLPDYAELHELAHRISADQEAVRGTDRRWVGVYLITLFAMHVARMPVEFSMVGLLGPFVAVLGDAFVALVFTFGILTPVYYLLRKFLRRPLRAAFHLAFSPDVEASWWRRVLRWLLTLRLRFAIRMRQASYSLFIALERGLAMGLPVAAVIAGTIPMWGMNWYFDTENWAAGIWDSYASHRTYAWREAMVRASIEDDGTAYHGRGFMVTPDLGGEDFSFIVIGDTGEGDASQLVLKDQILKCGNKPDVRFLVISSDVIYPDGAMRDYENRFFLPFKGFDKPIYAIPGNHDWYDALESFCAVFMEKESARRAIRARVEEDQNLSTTTDGRIEVMLEQADRLAELYQIDVGHQKAPYFQVQTEDFALIAVDTGILRRVDPDQRRWLTSALREAEGKFVMLLLGHPFYAEGLDWTGGSEEFTDLRNIAGQFKVNVVMAGDTHDFEYYREPG
;
A
#
# COMPACT_ATOMS: atom_id res chain seq x y z
N MET A 1 18.37 55.85 -6.66
CA MET A 1 18.61 54.44 -7.02
C MET A 1 19.97 53.91 -6.55
N GLU A 2 21.07 54.68 -6.64
CA GLU A 2 22.37 54.20 -6.15
C GLU A 2 22.54 54.22 -4.61
N LYS A 3 21.93 55.17 -3.89
CA LYS A 3 21.95 55.19 -2.42
C LYS A 3 21.09 54.11 -1.73
N PHE A 4 20.26 53.37 -2.47
CA PHE A 4 19.47 52.25 -1.93
C PHE A 4 20.20 50.90 -2.03
N LYS A 5 21.25 50.80 -2.86
CA LYS A 5 22.09 49.60 -3.00
C LYS A 5 23.15 49.47 -1.90
N SER A 6 23.47 50.54 -1.18
CA SER A 6 24.49 50.53 -0.11
C SER A 6 23.95 50.15 1.27
N LEU A 7 22.63 50.04 1.44
CA LEU A 7 21.98 49.67 2.72
C LEU A 7 21.74 48.16 2.86
N PHE A 8 21.85 47.40 1.77
CA PHE A 8 21.80 45.94 1.77
C PHE A 8 22.95 45.41 0.91
N PRO A 9 24.14 45.16 1.48
CA PRO A 9 25.17 44.44 0.75
C PRO A 9 24.62 43.05 0.44
N TYR A 10 24.33 42.83 -0.84
CA TYR A 10 23.88 41.55 -1.37
C TYR A 10 24.96 40.50 -1.11
N SER A 11 24.83 39.79 0.01
CA SER A 11 25.48 38.49 0.22
C SER A 11 24.79 37.49 -0.68
N SER A 12 25.28 37.34 -1.92
CA SER A 12 24.77 36.39 -2.92
C SER A 12 25.26 34.95 -2.68
N LYS A 13 25.58 34.59 -1.44
CA LYS A 13 25.78 33.21 -0.98
C LYS A 13 25.07 33.04 0.36
N LEU A 14 23.75 33.13 0.35
CA LEU A 14 22.95 32.44 1.36
C LEU A 14 23.29 30.95 1.24
N ASP A 15 24.03 30.46 2.21
CA ASP A 15 24.62 29.13 2.27
C ASP A 15 23.51 28.06 2.16
N ARG A 16 23.25 27.57 0.94
CA ARG A 16 22.24 26.54 0.65
C ARG A 16 22.49 25.27 1.47
N ALA A 17 23.73 25.03 1.91
CA ALA A 17 24.07 23.91 2.77
C ALA A 17 23.61 24.16 4.22
N ALA A 18 23.72 25.38 4.75
CA ALA A 18 23.15 25.76 6.04
C ALA A 18 21.60 25.68 6.04
N LEU A 19 20.96 26.14 4.96
CA LEU A 19 19.50 25.99 4.77
C LEU A 19 19.05 24.53 4.70
N SER A 20 19.82 23.62 4.07
CA SER A 20 19.48 22.18 4.03
C SER A 20 19.76 21.44 5.35
N ARG A 21 20.79 21.89 6.11
CA ARG A 21 21.11 21.40 7.47
C ARG A 21 19.97 21.70 8.44
N VAL A 22 19.50 22.95 8.41
CA VAL A 22 18.34 23.40 9.20
C VAL A 22 17.07 22.68 8.73
N GLY A 23 16.84 22.56 7.42
CA GLY A 23 15.62 21.95 6.87
C GLY A 23 15.35 20.51 7.34
N LEU A 24 16.29 19.58 7.15
CA LEU A 24 16.06 18.17 7.51
C LEU A 24 16.03 17.95 9.03
N GLY A 25 16.92 18.61 9.77
CA GLY A 25 16.92 18.53 11.23
C GLY A 25 15.64 19.10 11.86
N THR A 26 15.10 20.19 11.31
CA THR A 26 13.84 20.78 11.74
C THR A 26 12.63 19.91 11.39
N VAL A 27 12.63 19.22 10.25
CA VAL A 27 11.58 18.25 9.90
C VAL A 27 11.55 17.07 10.89
N VAL A 28 12.71 16.47 11.18
CA VAL A 28 12.79 15.37 12.17
C VAL A 28 12.43 15.86 13.58
N PHE A 29 12.76 17.09 13.93
CA PHE A 29 12.29 17.71 15.17
C PHE A 29 10.75 17.84 15.20
N GLY A 30 10.13 18.23 14.09
CA GLY A 30 8.67 18.23 13.94
C GLY A 30 8.05 16.85 14.14
N PHE A 31 8.66 15.80 13.56
CA PHE A 31 8.22 14.41 13.80
C PHE A 31 8.31 14.02 15.26
N ALA A 32 9.36 14.47 15.97
CA ALA A 32 9.49 14.19 17.39
C ALA A 32 8.36 14.82 18.22
N VAL A 33 7.98 16.07 17.90
CA VAL A 33 6.85 16.75 18.57
C VAL A 33 5.52 16.03 18.30
N ILE A 34 5.26 15.66 17.04
CA ILE A 34 4.04 14.92 16.66
C ILE A 34 4.01 13.55 17.35
N CYS A 35 5.15 12.84 17.39
CA CYS A 35 5.30 11.56 18.06
C CYS A 35 5.00 11.65 19.56
N LEU A 36 5.48 12.70 20.25
CA LEU A 36 5.19 12.92 21.67
C LEU A 36 3.72 13.27 21.94
N ALA A 37 3.07 13.93 20.99
CA ALA A 37 1.67 14.33 21.10
C ALA A 37 0.67 13.23 20.65
N ALA A 38 1.12 12.20 19.94
CA ALA A 38 0.28 11.16 19.35
C ALA A 38 -0.72 10.49 20.32
N PRO A 39 -0.35 10.18 21.59
CA PRO A 39 -1.30 9.59 22.54
C PRO A 39 -2.50 10.49 22.88
N PHE A 40 -2.40 11.80 22.65
CA PHE A 40 -3.43 12.77 23.03
C PHE A 40 -4.42 13.08 21.90
N PHE A 41 -3.98 13.06 20.64
CA PHE A 41 -4.83 13.42 19.48
C PHE A 41 -5.18 12.24 18.57
N ALA A 42 -4.45 11.13 18.64
CA ALA A 42 -4.70 9.94 17.83
C ALA A 42 -4.53 8.64 18.65
N PRO A 43 -5.25 8.46 19.78
CA PRO A 43 -5.02 7.34 20.69
C PRO A 43 -5.25 5.97 20.05
N ALA A 44 -6.22 5.85 19.13
CA ALA A 44 -6.54 4.60 18.44
C ALA A 44 -5.50 4.19 17.39
N SER A 45 -4.74 5.14 16.83
CA SER A 45 -3.74 4.90 15.78
C SER A 45 -2.34 5.36 16.20
N SER A 46 -2.10 5.47 17.51
CA SER A 46 -0.89 6.09 18.06
C SER A 46 0.36 5.27 17.72
N ASN A 47 0.24 3.95 17.73
CA ASN A 47 1.38 3.06 17.44
C ASN A 47 1.76 3.13 15.96
N GLU A 48 0.78 3.09 15.07
CA GLU A 48 0.96 3.20 13.63
C GLU A 48 1.64 4.52 13.28
N LEU A 49 1.19 5.62 13.89
CA LEU A 49 1.78 6.93 13.70
C LEU A 49 3.22 7.02 14.24
N VAL A 50 3.48 6.50 15.44
CA VAL A 50 4.83 6.47 16.05
C VAL A 50 5.79 5.64 15.20
N GLY A 51 5.37 4.45 14.77
CA GLY A 51 6.16 3.56 13.91
C GLY A 51 6.46 4.17 12.55
N PHE A 52 5.47 4.83 11.94
CA PHE A 52 5.64 5.58 10.69
C PHE A 52 6.66 6.73 10.84
N LEU A 53 6.53 7.56 11.88
CA LEU A 53 7.41 8.70 12.11
C LEU A 53 8.84 8.27 12.46
N LEU A 54 9.02 7.16 13.18
CA LEU A 54 10.34 6.56 13.42
C LEU A 54 10.98 6.06 12.12
N THR A 55 10.21 5.37 11.28
CA THR A 55 10.67 4.89 9.98
C THR A 55 11.11 6.05 9.09
N LEU A 56 10.31 7.12 9.04
CA LEU A 56 10.61 8.30 8.24
C LEU A 56 11.80 9.08 8.80
N GLY A 57 11.84 9.33 10.11
CA GLY A 57 12.95 10.03 10.77
C GLY A 57 14.27 9.28 10.68
N GLY A 58 14.26 7.95 10.86
CA GLY A 58 15.44 7.09 10.66
C GLY A 58 15.92 7.09 9.21
N SER A 59 15.00 7.08 8.24
CA SER A 59 15.34 7.19 6.83
C SER A 59 16.01 8.54 6.53
N LEU A 60 15.49 9.64 7.08
CA LEU A 60 16.11 10.96 6.96
C LEU A 60 17.48 11.04 7.65
N GLU A 61 17.69 10.32 8.75
CA GLU A 61 19.01 10.19 9.42
C GLU A 61 20.01 9.45 8.54
N VAL A 62 19.63 8.30 7.96
CA VAL A 62 20.44 7.56 6.99
C VAL A 62 20.78 8.47 5.81
N MET A 63 19.80 9.22 5.30
CA MET A 63 19.96 10.16 4.19
C MET A 63 20.89 11.33 4.53
N HIS A 64 20.78 11.89 5.74
CA HIS A 64 21.68 12.94 6.22
C HIS A 64 23.10 12.42 6.41
N SER A 65 23.25 11.16 6.83
CA SER A 65 24.53 10.51 7.07
C SER A 65 25.39 10.42 5.81
N PHE A 66 24.79 10.41 4.62
CA PHE A 66 25.53 10.52 3.35
C PHE A 66 26.33 11.82 3.24
N ARG A 67 25.88 12.91 3.88
CA ARG A 67 26.50 14.23 3.74
C ARG A 67 27.57 14.54 4.78
N LEU A 68 27.75 13.67 5.77
CA LEU A 68 28.69 13.89 6.86
C LEU A 68 30.14 13.81 6.39
N VAL A 69 30.95 14.72 6.93
CA VAL A 69 32.41 14.71 6.74
C VAL A 69 33.02 13.58 7.58
N GLY A 70 33.82 12.71 6.96
CA GLY A 70 34.55 11.64 7.64
C GLY A 70 33.85 10.27 7.68
N GLU A 71 34.60 9.20 7.43
CA GLU A 71 34.06 7.83 7.35
C GLU A 71 33.44 7.34 8.67
N ARG A 72 33.98 7.79 9.81
CA ARG A 72 33.51 7.38 11.13
C ARG A 72 32.11 7.93 11.43
N HIS A 73 31.89 9.22 11.17
CA HIS A 73 30.60 9.89 11.41
C HIS A 73 29.52 9.35 10.46
N ARG A 74 29.84 9.08 9.19
CA ARG A 74 28.92 8.42 8.25
C ARG A 74 28.47 7.03 8.72
N ARG A 75 29.41 6.17 9.14
CA ARG A 75 29.10 4.82 9.63
C ARG A 75 28.24 4.85 10.89
N ALA A 76 28.55 5.75 11.82
CA ALA A 76 27.77 5.93 13.04
C ALA A 76 26.33 6.38 12.70
N GLY A 77 26.17 7.35 11.80
CA GLY A 77 24.86 7.81 11.35
C GLY A 77 24.06 6.77 10.57
N TYR A 78 24.69 5.95 9.72
CA TYR A 78 24.01 4.82 9.06
C TYR A 78 23.53 3.78 10.06
N GLY A 79 24.37 3.41 11.03
CA GLY A 79 23.98 2.46 12.07
C GLY A 79 22.81 3.00 12.91
N ALA A 80 22.92 4.24 13.35
CA ALA A 80 21.87 4.91 14.13
C ALA A 80 20.56 5.03 13.36
N GLY A 81 20.60 5.50 12.10
CA GLY A 81 19.42 5.62 11.26
C GLY A 81 18.78 4.28 10.91
N ALA A 82 19.58 3.26 10.59
CA ALA A 82 19.08 1.90 10.33
C ALA A 82 18.41 1.29 11.56
N VAL A 83 18.97 1.51 12.76
CA VAL A 83 18.34 1.12 14.02
C VAL A 83 17.00 1.84 14.19
N THR A 84 16.92 3.15 13.94
CA THR A 84 15.65 3.91 14.03
C THR A 84 14.58 3.39 13.04
N VAL A 85 14.98 3.08 11.81
CA VAL A 85 14.08 2.49 10.79
C VAL A 85 13.57 1.12 11.25
N PHE A 86 14.47 0.27 11.75
CA PHE A 86 14.11 -1.04 12.26
C PHE A 86 13.15 -0.96 13.46
N LEU A 87 13.39 -0.02 14.39
CA LEU A 87 12.46 0.27 15.49
C LEU A 87 11.08 0.70 14.97
N GLY A 88 11.03 1.53 13.93
CA GLY A 88 9.79 1.94 13.28
C GLY A 88 9.00 0.77 12.71
N PHE A 89 9.65 -0.14 11.97
CA PHE A 89 9.02 -1.35 11.45
C PHE A 89 8.50 -2.28 12.54
N LEU A 90 9.26 -2.45 13.63
CA LEU A 90 8.82 -3.27 14.76
C LEU A 90 7.57 -2.69 15.46
N VAL A 91 7.48 -1.37 15.55
CA VAL A 91 6.29 -0.69 16.09
C VAL A 91 5.09 -0.84 15.14
N LEU A 92 5.31 -0.72 13.82
CA LEU A 92 4.26 -0.96 12.83
C LEU A 92 3.77 -2.42 12.83
N GLY A 93 4.66 -3.37 13.08
CA GLY A 93 4.34 -4.79 13.22
C GLY A 93 3.85 -5.22 14.60
N ALA A 94 3.68 -4.28 15.54
CA ALA A 94 3.29 -4.57 16.92
C ALA A 94 1.97 -5.36 17.07
N PRO A 95 0.93 -5.19 16.23
CA PRO A 95 -0.29 -5.99 16.32
C PRO A 95 -0.05 -7.50 16.15
N MET A 96 1.06 -7.87 15.50
CA MET A 96 1.46 -9.27 15.27
C MET A 96 2.47 -9.80 16.29
N LEU A 97 2.90 -8.99 17.26
CA LEU A 97 3.89 -9.36 18.28
C LEU A 97 3.27 -9.35 19.67
N ILE A 98 3.71 -10.25 20.55
CA ILE A 98 3.35 -10.20 21.98
C ILE A 98 3.89 -8.88 22.54
N ALA A 99 3.01 -7.96 22.93
CA ALA A 99 3.35 -6.58 23.33
C ALA A 99 4.50 -6.51 24.36
N SER A 100 4.56 -7.45 25.30
CA SER A 100 5.62 -7.56 26.30
C SER A 100 7.00 -7.87 25.68
N ALA A 101 7.06 -8.74 24.67
CA ALA A 101 8.32 -9.09 23.99
C ALA A 101 8.87 -7.90 23.19
N LEU A 102 7.98 -7.12 22.57
CA LEU A 102 8.35 -5.90 21.86
C LEU A 102 8.99 -4.87 22.80
N VAL A 103 8.40 -4.63 23.98
CA VAL A 103 8.93 -3.68 24.98
C VAL A 103 10.34 -4.05 25.45
N PHE A 104 10.56 -5.32 25.82
CA PHE A 104 11.88 -5.78 26.25
C PHE A 104 12.92 -5.69 25.13
N PHE A 105 12.52 -5.99 23.90
CA PHE A 105 13.40 -5.89 22.75
C PHE A 105 13.76 -4.42 22.42
N LEU A 106 12.79 -3.50 22.44
CA LEU A 106 13.04 -2.07 22.25
C LEU A 106 13.97 -1.53 23.36
N ALA A 107 13.72 -1.89 24.62
CA ALA A 107 14.59 -1.52 25.73
C ALA A 107 16.02 -2.03 25.54
N PHE A 108 16.20 -3.26 25.04
CA PHE A 108 17.50 -3.83 24.71
C PHE A 108 18.24 -3.01 23.63
N VAL A 109 17.54 -2.57 22.57
CA VAL A 109 18.15 -1.74 21.52
C VAL A 109 18.63 -0.40 22.06
N PHE A 110 17.82 0.29 22.88
CA PHE A 110 18.25 1.53 23.54
C PHE A 110 19.43 1.30 24.49
N LEU A 111 19.45 0.18 25.21
CA LEU A 111 20.56 -0.18 26.08
C LEU A 111 21.86 -0.41 25.28
N ALA A 112 21.77 -1.13 24.15
CA ALA A 112 22.89 -1.40 23.27
C ALA A 112 23.47 -0.11 22.65
N ASP A 113 22.61 0.81 22.16
CA ASP A 113 23.06 2.11 21.65
C ASP A 113 23.66 2.97 22.78
N GLY A 114 23.08 2.96 23.98
CA GLY A 114 23.65 3.63 25.16
C GLY A 114 25.09 3.17 25.48
N VAL A 115 25.34 1.86 25.44
CA VAL A 115 26.68 1.26 25.62
C VAL A 115 27.63 1.69 24.48
N GLN A 116 27.16 1.66 23.24
CA GLN A 116 27.95 2.10 22.09
C GLN A 116 28.33 3.60 22.18
N GLN A 117 27.41 4.46 22.61
CA GLN A 117 27.69 5.89 22.81
C GLN A 117 28.72 6.12 23.91
N LEU A 118 28.66 5.36 25.01
CA LEU A 118 29.67 5.34 26.08
C LEU A 118 31.06 4.95 25.57
N TYR A 119 31.14 3.89 24.77
CA TYR A 119 32.40 3.43 24.17
C TYR A 119 33.04 4.49 23.26
N ASN A 120 32.23 5.34 22.63
CA ASN A 120 32.69 6.39 21.72
C ASN A 120 33.13 7.70 22.41
N ILE A 121 32.89 7.86 23.72
CA ILE A 121 33.28 9.08 24.48
C ILE A 121 34.78 9.43 24.37
N PRO A 122 35.73 8.48 24.45
CA PRO A 122 37.15 8.79 24.32
C PRO A 122 37.51 9.35 22.94
N GLY A 123 36.81 8.90 21.88
CA GLY A 123 36.97 9.43 20.52
C GLY A 123 36.44 10.86 20.40
N LYS A 124 35.23 11.11 20.95
CA LYS A 124 34.61 12.45 20.94
C LYS A 124 35.39 13.49 21.75
N ARG A 125 36.08 13.07 22.82
CA ARG A 125 37.01 13.92 23.57
C ARG A 125 38.24 14.34 22.75
N ARG A 126 38.79 13.43 21.95
CA ARG A 126 39.90 13.74 21.03
C ARG A 126 39.50 14.74 19.93
N GLU A 127 38.21 14.77 19.60
CA GLU A 127 37.59 15.73 18.67
C GLU A 127 37.15 17.05 19.35
N GLY A 128 37.51 17.27 20.62
CA GLY A 128 37.30 18.56 21.31
C GLY A 128 35.93 18.74 21.99
N GLN A 129 35.07 17.72 22.04
CA GLN A 129 33.80 17.81 22.76
C GLN A 129 33.98 17.70 24.28
N SER A 130 33.19 18.47 25.05
CA SER A 130 33.16 18.35 26.51
C SER A 130 32.54 17.02 26.95
N THR A 131 33.05 16.45 28.04
CA THR A 131 32.58 15.17 28.60
C THR A 131 31.07 15.14 28.81
N LEU A 132 30.50 16.26 29.27
CA LEU A 132 29.08 16.39 29.56
C LEU A 132 28.23 16.26 28.28
N ARG A 133 28.67 16.88 27.18
CA ARG A 133 28.01 16.77 25.86
C ARG A 133 28.19 15.39 25.24
N ALA A 134 29.36 14.77 25.44
CA ALA A 134 29.64 13.42 24.92
C ALA A 134 28.83 12.32 25.64
N ALA A 135 28.49 12.53 26.92
CA ALA A 135 27.74 11.57 27.75
C ALA A 135 26.21 11.69 27.62
N LEU A 136 25.69 12.85 27.20
CA LEU A 136 24.25 13.13 27.13
C LEU A 136 23.45 12.07 26.33
N PRO A 137 23.91 11.60 25.14
CA PRO A 137 23.18 10.57 24.38
C PRO A 137 23.13 9.22 25.11
N ALA A 138 24.19 8.84 25.81
CA ALA A 138 24.24 7.58 26.55
C ALA A 138 23.27 7.61 27.75
N VAL A 139 23.23 8.72 28.48
CA VAL A 139 22.29 8.93 29.59
C VAL A 139 20.84 8.90 29.11
N GLY A 140 20.54 9.58 28.00
CA GLY A 140 19.20 9.57 27.40
C GLY A 140 18.73 8.18 27.00
N ASN A 141 19.59 7.40 26.34
CA ASN A 141 19.27 6.03 25.92
C ASN A 141 19.01 5.09 27.11
N PHE A 142 19.80 5.15 28.18
CA PHE A 142 19.55 4.34 29.38
C PHE A 142 18.29 4.76 30.13
N PHE A 143 17.99 6.05 30.17
CA PHE A 143 16.76 6.55 30.77
C PHE A 143 15.52 6.03 30.02
N VAL A 144 15.55 6.05 28.68
CA VAL A 144 14.46 5.50 27.85
C VAL A 144 14.33 3.98 28.00
N ALA A 145 15.44 3.24 28.03
CA ALA A 145 15.42 1.80 28.28
C ALA A 145 14.78 1.45 29.64
N GLY A 146 15.12 2.21 30.69
CA GLY A 146 14.49 2.06 32.01
C GLY A 146 13.00 2.38 32.00
N LEU A 147 12.60 3.48 31.35
CA LEU A 147 11.19 3.85 31.24
C LEU A 147 10.36 2.79 30.50
N LEU A 148 10.89 2.20 29.43
CA LEU A 148 10.20 1.13 28.70
C LEU A 148 9.95 -0.11 29.58
N VAL A 149 10.91 -0.49 30.43
CA VAL A 149 10.80 -1.68 31.28
C VAL A 149 9.92 -1.46 32.52
N PHE A 150 9.92 -0.25 33.07
CA PHE A 150 9.28 0.02 34.38
C PHE A 150 7.97 0.81 34.30
N ASN A 151 7.47 1.19 33.11
CA ASN A 151 6.25 1.98 32.96
C ASN A 151 5.03 1.11 32.63
N PRO A 152 3.94 1.16 33.44
CA PRO A 152 2.72 0.39 33.20
C PRO A 152 1.86 0.90 32.03
N PHE A 153 2.12 2.11 31.50
CA PHE A 153 1.37 2.70 30.39
C PHE A 153 2.11 2.52 29.05
N TYR A 154 1.91 1.35 28.43
CA TYR A 154 2.56 0.93 27.19
C TYR A 154 2.48 1.96 26.04
N LEU A 155 1.29 2.52 25.77
CA LEU A 155 1.07 3.45 24.66
C LEU A 155 1.85 4.77 24.82
N SER A 156 1.85 5.32 26.04
CA SER A 156 2.56 6.57 26.35
C SER A 156 4.07 6.35 26.42
N ALA A 157 4.53 5.17 26.83
CA ALA A 157 5.94 4.82 26.89
C ALA A 157 6.55 4.72 25.48
N LEU A 158 5.81 4.15 24.51
CA LEU A 158 6.27 4.01 23.13
C LEU A 158 6.39 5.35 22.41
N ALA A 159 5.38 6.21 22.52
CA ALA A 159 5.39 7.56 21.97
C ALA A 159 6.50 8.43 22.57
N LEU A 160 6.75 8.31 23.88
CA LEU A 160 7.85 9.00 24.57
C LEU A 160 9.22 8.50 24.09
N ALA A 161 9.41 7.18 24.01
CA ALA A 161 10.66 6.59 23.54
C ALA A 161 10.95 6.96 22.08
N GLY A 162 9.93 6.88 21.22
CA GLY A 162 10.04 7.29 19.81
C GLY A 162 10.35 8.78 19.66
N GLY A 163 9.66 9.63 20.42
CA GLY A 163 9.89 11.07 20.42
C GLY A 163 11.31 11.45 20.88
N LEU A 164 11.80 10.85 21.97
CA LEU A 164 13.16 11.10 22.46
C LEU A 164 14.25 10.62 21.49
N ARG A 165 14.04 9.48 20.82
CA ARG A 165 14.94 9.00 19.76
C ARG A 165 15.00 9.98 18.58
N LEU A 166 13.85 10.48 18.14
CA LEU A 166 13.77 11.47 17.06
C LEU A 166 14.38 12.82 17.45
N LEU A 167 14.23 13.26 18.70
CA LEU A 167 14.92 14.46 19.21
C LEU A 167 16.44 14.31 19.21
N GLY A 168 16.96 13.16 19.64
CA GLY A 168 18.39 12.85 19.59
C GLY A 168 18.91 12.87 18.14
N THR A 169 18.14 12.28 17.23
CA THR A 169 18.42 12.26 15.78
C THR A 169 18.46 13.68 15.20
N ALA A 170 17.43 14.49 15.47
CA ALA A 170 17.35 15.88 15.03
C ALA A 170 18.55 16.72 15.54
N SER A 171 18.92 16.54 16.81
CA SER A 171 20.06 17.23 17.42
C SER A 171 21.39 16.88 16.74
N ILE A 172 21.63 15.60 16.44
CA ILE A 172 22.83 15.16 15.70
C ILE A 172 22.84 15.76 14.30
N MET A 173 21.71 15.77 13.59
CA MET A 173 21.60 16.31 12.24
C MET A 173 21.82 17.83 12.19
N LEU A 174 21.39 18.57 13.22
CA LEU A 174 21.57 20.01 13.32
C LEU A 174 23.01 20.42 13.68
N THR A 175 23.77 19.54 14.32
CA THR A 175 25.11 19.86 14.87
C THR A 175 26.28 19.26 14.10
N SER A 176 26.04 18.29 13.21
CA SER A 176 27.11 17.60 12.50
C SER A 176 27.62 18.37 11.28
N PRO A 177 28.94 18.35 11.01
CA PRO A 177 29.53 19.00 9.84
C PRO A 177 29.14 18.28 8.55
N VAL A 178 28.62 19.03 7.59
CA VAL A 178 28.18 18.55 6.27
C VAL A 178 29.12 19.03 5.18
N LEU A 179 29.35 18.22 4.16
CA LEU A 179 30.20 18.50 3.01
C LEU A 179 29.69 19.66 2.16
N GLU A 180 30.60 20.56 1.77
CA GLU A 180 30.37 21.56 0.71
C GLU A 180 30.69 20.98 -0.66
N ALA A 181 29.93 21.38 -1.67
CA ALA A 181 29.81 20.69 -2.95
C ALA A 181 31.03 20.77 -3.91
N THR A 182 32.21 21.25 -3.47
CA THR A 182 33.28 21.65 -4.40
C THR A 182 34.47 20.68 -4.55
N ASP A 183 34.69 19.69 -3.65
CA ASP A 183 35.94 18.89 -3.67
C ASP A 183 35.73 17.36 -3.78
N ALA A 184 34.81 16.90 -4.62
CA ALA A 184 34.53 15.46 -4.79
C ALA A 184 35.71 14.64 -5.29
N GLY A 185 36.49 15.21 -6.22
CA GLY A 185 37.62 14.53 -6.84
C GLY A 185 38.80 14.33 -5.89
N GLU A 186 39.16 15.38 -5.14
CA GLU A 186 40.28 15.36 -4.18
C GLU A 186 39.94 14.52 -2.94
N GLN A 187 38.69 14.56 -2.49
CA GLN A 187 38.28 13.74 -1.36
C GLN A 187 38.11 12.26 -1.71
N ILE A 188 37.69 11.92 -2.94
CA ILE A 188 37.55 10.51 -3.33
C ILE A 188 38.91 9.83 -3.44
N THR A 189 39.94 10.54 -3.88
CA THR A 189 41.32 10.01 -4.02
C THR A 189 41.89 9.68 -2.65
N ASP A 190 41.70 10.56 -1.67
CA ASP A 190 42.06 10.33 -0.26
C ASP A 190 41.25 9.19 0.36
N GLU A 191 39.93 9.19 0.14
CA GLU A 191 39.02 8.17 0.66
C GLU A 191 39.34 6.77 0.12
N LEU A 192 39.70 6.67 -1.16
CA LEU A 192 40.05 5.41 -1.81
C LEU A 192 41.50 4.99 -1.56
N ASP A 193 42.29 5.80 -0.82
CA ASP A 193 43.70 5.53 -0.50
C ASP A 193 44.50 5.25 -1.78
N LEU A 194 44.26 6.11 -2.78
CA LEU A 194 44.84 5.97 -4.10
C LEU A 194 46.31 6.39 -4.11
N PRO A 195 47.11 5.87 -5.07
CA PRO A 195 48.47 6.35 -5.29
C PRO A 195 48.50 7.86 -5.55
N ASP A 196 49.45 8.56 -4.94
CA ASP A 196 49.66 9.98 -5.15
C ASP A 196 50.38 10.24 -6.49
N TYR A 197 49.62 10.15 -7.58
CA TYR A 197 50.08 10.43 -8.93
C TYR A 197 49.31 11.62 -9.50
N ALA A 198 50.04 12.56 -10.13
CA ALA A 198 49.45 13.76 -10.75
C ALA A 198 48.40 13.43 -11.83
N GLU A 199 48.67 12.41 -12.66
CA GLU A 199 47.73 11.92 -13.70
C GLU A 199 46.40 11.46 -13.08
N LEU A 200 46.44 10.86 -11.89
CA LEU A 200 45.25 10.32 -11.21
C LEU A 200 44.40 11.44 -10.59
N HIS A 201 45.04 12.46 -10.02
CA HIS A 201 44.35 13.66 -9.54
C HIS A 201 43.68 14.40 -10.70
N GLU A 202 44.38 14.61 -11.81
CA GLU A 202 43.82 15.24 -13.00
C GLU A 202 42.65 14.43 -13.58
N LEU A 203 42.75 13.10 -13.58
CA LEU A 203 41.66 12.22 -13.99
C LEU A 203 40.44 12.36 -13.07
N ALA A 204 40.64 12.37 -11.74
CA ALA A 204 39.54 12.54 -10.78
C ALA A 204 38.84 13.90 -10.93
N HIS A 205 39.60 14.99 -11.12
CA HIS A 205 39.03 16.32 -11.38
C HIS A 205 38.26 16.38 -12.69
N ARG A 206 38.81 15.84 -13.78
CA ARG A 206 38.13 15.76 -15.09
C ARG A 206 36.82 14.99 -14.98
N ILE A 207 36.84 13.81 -14.35
CA ILE A 207 35.64 13.00 -14.13
C ILE A 207 34.58 13.77 -13.31
N SER A 208 35.00 14.47 -12.26
CA SER A 208 34.07 15.25 -11.43
C SER A 208 33.35 16.33 -12.26
N ALA A 209 34.09 17.05 -13.11
CA ALA A 209 33.53 18.05 -14.01
C ALA A 209 32.60 17.43 -15.08
N ASP A 210 33.01 16.32 -15.69
CA ASP A 210 32.20 15.57 -16.66
C ASP A 210 30.87 15.11 -16.03
N GLN A 211 30.90 14.60 -14.79
CA GLN A 211 29.69 14.16 -14.12
C GLN A 211 28.72 15.33 -13.86
N GLU A 212 29.21 16.52 -13.51
CA GLU A 212 28.34 17.68 -13.31
C GLU A 212 27.73 18.15 -14.65
N ALA A 213 28.49 18.09 -15.75
CA ALA A 213 27.99 18.42 -17.09
C ALA A 213 26.89 17.45 -17.56
N VAL A 214 27.01 16.15 -17.26
CA VAL A 214 26.02 15.12 -17.65
C VAL A 214 24.73 15.18 -16.83
N ARG A 215 24.71 15.91 -15.70
CA ARG A 215 23.55 15.98 -14.80
C ARG A 215 22.27 16.48 -15.49
N GLY A 216 22.39 17.40 -16.43
CA GLY A 216 21.25 17.86 -17.24
C GLY A 216 20.66 16.74 -18.12
N THR A 217 21.53 15.89 -18.66
CA THR A 217 21.16 14.72 -19.47
C THR A 217 20.49 13.65 -18.61
N ASP A 218 21.03 13.36 -17.41
CA ASP A 218 20.42 12.41 -16.47
C ASP A 218 18.97 12.80 -16.12
N ARG A 219 18.71 14.09 -15.86
CA ARG A 219 17.36 14.59 -15.56
C ARG A 219 16.38 14.36 -16.71
N ARG A 220 16.82 14.58 -17.95
CA ARG A 220 16.00 14.32 -19.14
C ARG A 220 15.68 12.83 -19.26
N TRP A 221 16.66 11.96 -19.04
CA TRP A 221 16.46 10.51 -19.05
C TRP A 221 15.50 10.03 -17.96
N VAL A 222 15.63 10.55 -16.73
CA VAL A 222 14.68 10.26 -15.64
C VAL A 222 13.26 10.65 -16.07
N GLY A 223 13.08 11.83 -16.64
CA GLY A 223 11.78 12.26 -17.17
C GLY A 223 11.24 11.32 -18.25
N VAL A 224 12.07 10.92 -19.21
CA VAL A 224 11.68 9.96 -20.27
C VAL A 224 11.25 8.62 -19.67
N TYR A 225 12.00 8.07 -18.72
CA TYR A 225 11.63 6.82 -18.05
C TYR A 225 10.30 6.93 -17.31
N LEU A 226 10.10 7.98 -16.50
CA LEU A 226 8.85 8.18 -15.76
C LEU A 226 7.65 8.36 -16.68
N ILE A 227 7.79 9.10 -17.78
CA ILE A 227 6.74 9.26 -18.78
C ILE A 227 6.44 7.93 -19.48
N THR A 228 7.46 7.14 -19.79
CA THR A 228 7.28 5.84 -20.45
C THR A 228 6.60 4.85 -19.51
N LEU A 229 7.01 4.78 -18.24
CA LEU A 229 6.37 3.96 -17.21
C LEU A 229 4.92 4.38 -17.00
N PHE A 230 4.64 5.69 -16.95
CA PHE A 230 3.28 6.20 -16.87
C PHE A 230 2.43 5.73 -18.05
N ALA A 231 2.93 5.86 -19.28
CA ALA A 231 2.23 5.39 -20.46
C ALA A 231 2.02 3.86 -20.46
N MET A 232 2.99 3.09 -19.95
CA MET A 232 2.85 1.64 -19.78
C MET A 232 1.77 1.27 -18.77
N HIS A 233 1.73 1.93 -17.61
CA HIS A 233 0.67 1.73 -16.61
C HIS A 233 -0.69 2.16 -17.14
N VAL A 234 -0.77 3.27 -17.88
CA VAL A 234 -2.00 3.69 -18.54
C VAL A 234 -2.51 2.66 -19.54
N ALA A 235 -1.61 1.97 -20.24
CA ALA A 235 -1.98 0.92 -21.20
C ALA A 235 -2.35 -0.41 -20.53
N ARG A 236 -1.86 -0.67 -19.32
CA ARG A 236 -2.04 -1.97 -18.62
C ARG A 236 -3.18 -1.95 -17.60
N MET A 237 -3.40 -0.81 -16.95
CA MET A 237 -4.44 -0.66 -15.96
C MET A 237 -5.80 -0.31 -16.60
N PRO A 238 -6.93 -0.61 -15.91
CA PRO A 238 -8.19 0.08 -16.17
C PRO A 238 -8.03 1.57 -15.87
N VAL A 239 -7.64 2.34 -16.89
CA VAL A 239 -7.49 3.79 -16.73
C VAL A 239 -8.59 4.50 -17.46
N GLU A 240 -9.36 5.23 -16.69
CA GLU A 240 -10.27 6.22 -17.22
C GLU A 240 -9.52 7.55 -17.32
N PHE A 241 -9.64 8.25 -18.45
CA PHE A 241 -8.96 9.53 -18.70
C PHE A 241 -9.61 10.69 -17.93
N SER A 242 -9.66 10.57 -16.60
CA SER A 242 -10.11 11.56 -15.63
C SER A 242 -9.02 11.81 -14.58
N MET A 243 -9.14 12.87 -13.77
CA MET A 243 -8.16 13.15 -12.71
C MET A 243 -8.09 12.03 -11.67
N VAL A 244 -9.21 11.36 -11.38
CA VAL A 244 -9.27 10.25 -10.41
C VAL A 244 -8.83 8.93 -11.06
N GLY A 245 -9.22 8.65 -12.30
CA GLY A 245 -8.81 7.44 -13.02
C GLY A 245 -7.32 7.40 -13.34
N LEU A 246 -6.68 8.57 -13.52
CA LEU A 246 -5.22 8.67 -13.69
C LEU A 246 -4.44 8.59 -12.38
N LEU A 247 -5.11 8.57 -11.22
CA LEU A 247 -4.46 8.45 -9.92
C LEU A 247 -3.77 7.10 -9.78
N GLY A 248 -4.40 6.01 -10.23
CA GLY A 248 -3.82 4.66 -10.16
C GLY A 248 -2.47 4.55 -10.89
N PRO A 249 -2.40 4.89 -12.19
CA PRO A 249 -1.14 4.92 -12.94
C PRO A 249 -0.11 5.88 -12.36
N PHE A 250 -0.54 7.03 -11.82
CA PHE A 250 0.36 7.96 -11.17
C PHE A 250 0.98 7.37 -9.90
N VAL A 251 0.18 6.72 -9.06
CA VAL A 251 0.64 5.99 -7.87
C VAL A 251 1.58 4.86 -8.27
N ALA A 252 1.28 4.13 -9.35
CA ALA A 252 2.14 3.06 -9.84
C ALA A 252 3.54 3.58 -10.25
N VAL A 253 3.61 4.70 -10.97
CA VAL A 253 4.89 5.35 -11.33
C VAL A 253 5.64 5.86 -10.09
N LEU A 254 4.93 6.36 -9.08
CA LEU A 254 5.56 6.72 -7.80
C LEU A 254 6.13 5.48 -7.11
N GLY A 255 5.43 4.34 -7.19
CA GLY A 255 5.93 3.03 -6.77
C GLY A 255 7.22 2.65 -7.50
N ASP A 256 7.26 2.78 -8.83
CA ASP A 256 8.47 2.48 -9.63
C ASP A 256 9.65 3.37 -9.22
N ALA A 257 9.39 4.67 -9.03
CA ALA A 257 10.38 5.62 -8.56
C ALA A 257 10.89 5.24 -7.15
N PHE A 258 10.01 4.78 -6.28
CA PHE A 258 10.38 4.28 -4.96
C PHE A 258 11.25 3.02 -5.04
N VAL A 259 10.85 2.01 -5.82
CA VAL A 259 11.63 0.78 -6.05
C VAL A 259 13.00 1.10 -6.62
N ALA A 260 13.10 2.02 -7.57
CA ALA A 260 14.36 2.49 -8.13
C ALA A 260 15.30 3.09 -7.06
N LEU A 261 14.75 3.88 -6.13
CA LEU A 261 15.51 4.46 -5.02
C LEU A 261 15.93 3.41 -3.99
N VAL A 262 15.04 2.49 -3.64
CA VAL A 262 15.34 1.36 -2.74
C VAL A 262 16.43 0.47 -3.33
N PHE A 263 16.36 0.13 -4.61
CA PHE A 263 17.42 -0.63 -5.27
C PHE A 263 18.75 0.12 -5.22
N THR A 264 18.75 1.41 -5.54
CA THR A 264 19.98 2.20 -5.58
C THR A 264 20.62 2.40 -4.21
N PHE A 265 19.83 2.79 -3.20
CA PHE A 265 20.36 3.13 -1.88
C PHE A 265 20.33 1.97 -0.88
N GLY A 266 19.39 1.04 -1.03
CA GLY A 266 19.25 -0.14 -0.17
C GLY A 266 20.09 -1.33 -0.64
N ILE A 267 20.38 -1.47 -1.93
CA ILE A 267 21.13 -2.62 -2.47
C ILE A 267 22.45 -2.17 -3.09
N LEU A 268 22.41 -1.37 -4.15
CA LEU A 268 23.60 -1.02 -4.93
C LEU A 268 24.66 -0.28 -4.08
N THR A 269 24.21 0.65 -3.25
CA THR A 269 25.10 1.46 -2.41
C THR A 269 25.78 0.64 -1.31
N PRO A 270 25.09 -0.17 -0.49
CA PRO A 270 25.73 -1.05 0.48
C PRO A 270 26.68 -2.07 -0.14
N VAL A 271 26.27 -2.69 -1.26
CA VAL A 271 27.12 -3.63 -2.00
C VAL A 271 28.41 -2.94 -2.46
N TYR A 272 28.32 -1.73 -3.00
CA TYR A 272 29.49 -0.94 -3.38
C TYR A 272 30.43 -0.68 -2.19
N TYR A 273 29.91 -0.23 -1.04
CA TYR A 273 30.74 0.04 0.14
C TYR A 273 31.36 -1.24 0.72
N LEU A 274 30.63 -2.35 0.68
CA LEU A 274 31.10 -3.66 1.11
C LEU A 274 32.24 -4.15 0.20
N LEU A 275 32.04 -4.13 -1.12
CA LEU A 275 33.07 -4.46 -2.11
C LEU A 275 34.28 -3.53 -2.01
N ARG A 276 34.09 -2.23 -1.74
CA ARG A 276 35.18 -1.28 -1.50
C ARG A 276 36.02 -1.72 -0.29
N LYS A 277 35.40 -2.15 0.81
CA LYS A 277 36.10 -2.61 2.01
C LYS A 277 36.95 -3.85 1.74
N PHE A 278 36.37 -4.86 1.09
CA PHE A 278 37.06 -6.13 0.83
C PHE A 278 38.13 -6.01 -0.28
N LEU A 279 37.88 -5.20 -1.30
CA LEU A 279 38.77 -5.06 -2.45
C LEU A 279 39.80 -3.93 -2.29
N ARG A 280 39.90 -3.27 -1.13
CA ARG A 280 40.78 -2.09 -0.96
C ARG A 280 42.23 -2.33 -1.40
N ARG A 281 42.86 -3.40 -0.90
CA ARG A 281 44.26 -3.75 -1.22
C ARG A 281 44.48 -4.14 -2.68
N PRO A 282 43.72 -5.08 -3.28
CA PRO A 282 43.90 -5.43 -4.68
C PRO A 282 43.59 -4.25 -5.60
N LEU A 283 42.64 -3.38 -5.23
CA LEU A 283 42.31 -2.20 -6.02
C LEU A 283 43.44 -1.17 -6.01
N ARG A 284 44.05 -0.90 -4.84
CA ARG A 284 45.22 -0.03 -4.74
C ARG A 284 46.38 -0.54 -5.59
N ALA A 285 46.63 -1.86 -5.55
CA ALA A 285 47.63 -2.49 -6.40
C ALA A 285 47.29 -2.34 -7.89
N ALA A 286 46.03 -2.49 -8.28
CA ALA A 286 45.58 -2.29 -9.65
C ALA A 286 45.74 -0.82 -10.13
N PHE A 287 45.44 0.17 -9.28
CA PHE A 287 45.69 1.58 -9.58
C PHE A 287 47.19 1.88 -9.73
N HIS A 288 48.04 1.34 -8.85
CA HIS A 288 49.50 1.43 -9.03
C HIS A 288 49.97 0.79 -10.34
N LEU A 289 49.50 -0.43 -10.65
CA LEU A 289 49.86 -1.16 -11.87
C LEU A 289 49.42 -0.42 -13.13
N ALA A 290 48.27 0.26 -13.08
CA ALA A 290 47.69 0.96 -14.22
C ALA A 290 48.29 2.36 -14.44
N PHE A 291 48.55 3.13 -13.37
CA PHE A 291 48.91 4.55 -13.43
C PHE A 291 50.35 4.86 -13.01
N SER A 292 51.19 3.86 -12.74
CA SER A 292 52.62 4.07 -12.48
C SER A 292 53.31 4.74 -13.69
N PRO A 293 54.07 5.83 -13.46
CA PRO A 293 54.66 6.65 -14.53
C PRO A 293 55.81 5.97 -15.28
N ASP A 294 56.47 4.99 -14.67
CA ASP A 294 57.75 4.43 -15.17
C ASP A 294 57.59 3.18 -16.05
N VAL A 295 56.38 2.84 -16.50
CA VAL A 295 56.12 1.58 -17.20
C VAL A 295 55.30 1.76 -18.47
N GLU A 296 55.78 1.16 -19.57
CA GLU A 296 55.18 1.27 -20.91
C GLU A 296 53.70 0.84 -21.00
N ALA A 297 52.97 1.52 -21.88
CA ALA A 297 51.53 1.35 -22.07
C ALA A 297 51.17 0.09 -22.87
N SER A 298 51.04 -1.04 -22.18
CA SER A 298 50.49 -2.30 -22.72
C SER A 298 48.97 -2.24 -22.98
N TRP A 299 48.45 -3.07 -23.89
CA TRP A 299 47.01 -3.17 -24.20
C TRP A 299 46.16 -3.55 -22.98
N TRP A 300 46.63 -4.49 -22.14
CA TRP A 300 45.92 -4.89 -20.92
C TRP A 300 45.89 -3.76 -19.88
N ARG A 301 46.91 -2.88 -19.87
CA ARG A 301 46.93 -1.68 -19.03
C ARG A 301 45.89 -0.67 -19.48
N ARG A 302 45.65 -0.53 -20.78
CA ARG A 302 44.58 0.35 -21.31
C ARG A 302 43.21 -0.15 -20.89
N VAL A 303 42.96 -1.47 -20.97
CA VAL A 303 41.72 -2.10 -20.49
C VAL A 303 41.55 -1.91 -18.98
N LEU A 304 42.62 -2.14 -18.20
CA LEU A 304 42.61 -1.94 -16.75
C LEU A 304 42.36 -0.47 -16.38
N ARG A 305 43.02 0.49 -17.05
CA ARG A 305 42.78 1.93 -16.89
C ARG A 305 41.33 2.29 -17.19
N TRP A 306 40.75 1.73 -18.26
CA TRP A 306 39.34 1.96 -18.61
C TRP A 306 38.39 1.45 -17.51
N LEU A 307 38.60 0.21 -17.02
CA LEU A 307 37.80 -0.36 -15.93
C LEU A 307 37.92 0.46 -14.63
N LEU A 308 39.14 0.85 -14.25
CA LEU A 308 39.40 1.68 -13.07
C LEU A 308 38.79 3.08 -13.21
N THR A 309 38.77 3.63 -14.42
CA THR A 309 38.12 4.90 -14.74
C THR A 309 36.60 4.80 -14.59
N LEU A 310 35.97 3.74 -15.08
CA LEU A 310 34.53 3.49 -14.87
C LEU A 310 34.18 3.40 -13.39
N ARG A 311 35.01 2.70 -12.61
CA ARG A 311 34.84 2.60 -11.17
C ARG A 311 35.02 3.95 -10.47
N LEU A 312 36.02 4.74 -10.86
CA LEU A 312 36.27 6.07 -10.31
C LEU A 312 35.11 7.02 -10.63
N ARG A 313 34.54 6.95 -11.84
CA ARG A 313 33.29 7.64 -12.23
C ARG A 313 32.13 7.28 -11.30
N PHE A 314 31.92 5.99 -11.05
CA PHE A 314 30.86 5.54 -10.13
C PHE A 314 31.11 6.06 -8.70
N ALA A 315 32.34 5.97 -8.21
CA ALA A 315 32.71 6.46 -6.88
C ALA A 315 32.45 7.97 -6.72
N ILE A 316 32.87 8.78 -7.71
CA ILE A 316 32.63 10.22 -7.74
C ILE A 316 31.13 10.53 -7.83
N ARG A 317 30.38 9.80 -8.65
CA ARG A 317 28.91 9.97 -8.79
C ARG A 317 28.19 9.69 -7.46
N MET A 318 28.56 8.62 -6.76
CA MET A 318 28.02 8.30 -5.43
C MET A 318 28.42 9.35 -4.39
N ARG A 319 29.62 9.92 -4.51
CA ARG A 319 30.09 11.01 -3.64
C ARG A 319 29.34 12.30 -3.89
N GLN A 320 29.11 12.67 -5.15
CA GLN A 320 28.31 13.86 -5.51
C GLN A 320 26.84 13.73 -5.07
N ALA A 321 26.25 12.53 -5.18
CA ALA A 321 24.92 12.23 -4.64
C ALA A 321 24.82 12.54 -3.13
N SER A 322 25.93 12.41 -2.42
CA SER A 322 26.04 12.65 -0.99
C SER A 322 26.04 14.15 -0.60
N TYR A 323 26.03 15.08 -1.56
CA TYR A 323 26.06 16.52 -1.27
C TYR A 323 24.69 17.17 -1.09
N SER A 324 23.65 16.64 -1.73
CA SER A 324 22.30 17.23 -1.68
C SER A 324 21.24 16.18 -1.89
N LEU A 325 20.08 16.35 -1.24
CA LEU A 325 18.93 15.48 -1.40
C LEU A 325 18.49 15.42 -2.86
N PHE A 326 18.43 16.58 -3.52
CA PHE A 326 18.00 16.67 -4.90
C PHE A 326 18.99 15.95 -5.83
N ILE A 327 20.29 16.02 -5.55
CA ILE A 327 21.29 15.29 -6.32
C ILE A 327 21.17 13.79 -6.05
N ALA A 328 20.98 13.39 -4.79
CA ALA A 328 20.74 12.00 -4.42
C ALA A 328 19.50 11.43 -5.13
N LEU A 329 18.38 12.16 -5.13
CA LEU A 329 17.16 11.76 -5.80
C LEU A 329 17.37 11.63 -7.31
N GLU A 330 17.94 12.65 -7.95
CA GLU A 330 18.23 12.65 -9.40
C GLU A 330 19.13 11.48 -9.80
N ARG A 331 20.26 11.29 -9.10
CA ARG A 331 21.21 10.22 -9.41
C ARG A 331 20.65 8.84 -9.05
N GLY A 332 19.90 8.76 -7.95
CA GLY A 332 19.22 7.56 -7.48
C GLY A 332 18.22 7.04 -8.51
N LEU A 333 17.32 7.91 -8.97
CA LEU A 333 16.37 7.58 -10.03
C LEU A 333 17.09 7.23 -11.33
N ALA A 334 18.11 8.00 -11.73
CA ALA A 334 18.85 7.72 -12.97
C ALA A 334 19.56 6.35 -12.97
N MET A 335 20.01 5.86 -11.81
CA MET A 335 20.62 4.53 -11.68
C MET A 335 19.61 3.41 -11.49
N GLY A 336 18.52 3.67 -10.78
CA GLY A 336 17.53 2.67 -10.39
C GLY A 336 16.42 2.43 -11.40
N LEU A 337 15.95 3.46 -12.12
CA LEU A 337 14.80 3.35 -13.04
C LEU A 337 14.98 2.30 -14.15
N PRO A 338 16.17 2.14 -14.77
CA PRO A 338 16.37 1.06 -15.73
C PRO A 338 16.15 -0.33 -15.11
N VAL A 339 16.55 -0.53 -13.86
CA VAL A 339 16.37 -1.81 -13.14
C VAL A 339 14.91 -1.98 -12.72
N ALA A 340 14.27 -0.93 -12.21
CA ALA A 340 12.86 -0.95 -11.87
C ALA A 340 12.00 -1.30 -13.09
N ALA A 341 12.31 -0.73 -14.27
CA ALA A 341 11.62 -1.05 -15.51
C ALA A 341 11.79 -2.52 -15.94
N VAL A 342 12.99 -3.11 -15.77
CA VAL A 342 13.20 -4.55 -16.04
C VAL A 342 12.40 -5.40 -15.05
N ILE A 343 12.43 -5.05 -13.76
CA ILE A 343 11.68 -5.76 -12.72
C ILE A 343 10.18 -5.69 -13.05
N ALA A 344 9.61 -4.50 -13.22
CA ALA A 344 8.20 -4.27 -13.58
C ALA A 344 7.79 -5.01 -14.86
N GLY A 345 8.66 -5.06 -15.87
CA GLY A 345 8.41 -5.79 -17.11
C GLY A 345 8.42 -7.31 -16.97
N THR A 346 9.17 -7.85 -16.01
CA THR A 346 9.33 -9.32 -15.82
C THR A 346 8.41 -9.92 -14.77
N ILE A 347 7.88 -9.13 -13.83
CA ILE A 347 6.98 -9.60 -12.76
C ILE A 347 5.78 -10.40 -13.26
N PRO A 348 5.08 -10.01 -14.35
CA PRO A 348 3.96 -10.81 -14.86
C PRO A 348 4.35 -12.23 -15.25
N MET A 349 5.62 -12.48 -15.57
CA MET A 349 6.12 -13.81 -15.92
C MET A 349 6.41 -14.69 -14.69
N TRP A 350 6.54 -14.11 -13.49
CA TRP A 350 7.08 -14.81 -12.31
C TRP A 350 5.98 -15.28 -11.35
N GLY A 351 4.71 -14.93 -11.61
CA GLY A 351 3.61 -15.14 -10.67
C GLY A 351 3.67 -14.14 -9.51
N MET A 352 2.51 -13.65 -9.07
CA MET A 352 2.34 -12.46 -8.22
C MET A 352 3.33 -12.32 -7.06
N ASN A 353 3.86 -11.10 -6.89
CA ASN A 353 4.42 -10.61 -5.63
C ASN A 353 3.94 -9.18 -5.38
N TRP A 354 3.00 -9.02 -4.44
CA TRP A 354 2.44 -7.74 -3.97
C TRP A 354 3.50 -6.65 -3.74
N TYR A 355 4.71 -7.03 -3.33
CA TYR A 355 5.79 -6.11 -3.01
C TYR A 355 6.41 -5.36 -4.19
N PHE A 356 6.32 -5.89 -5.40
CA PHE A 356 6.94 -5.29 -6.58
C PHE A 356 5.95 -4.94 -7.69
N ASP A 357 4.71 -5.37 -7.55
CA ASP A 357 3.63 -4.97 -8.43
C ASP A 357 3.03 -3.65 -7.94
N THR A 358 3.49 -2.55 -8.54
CA THR A 358 3.02 -1.21 -8.20
C THR A 358 1.56 -1.00 -8.63
N GLU A 359 1.01 -1.87 -9.48
CA GLU A 359 -0.40 -1.86 -9.86
C GLU A 359 -1.29 -2.29 -8.69
N ASN A 360 -0.84 -3.27 -7.90
CA ASN A 360 -1.53 -3.71 -6.68
C ASN A 360 -1.54 -2.64 -5.58
N TRP A 361 -0.54 -1.77 -5.52
CA TRP A 361 -0.53 -0.66 -4.56
C TRP A 361 -1.58 0.39 -4.92
N ALA A 362 -1.81 0.60 -6.21
CA ALA A 362 -2.86 1.47 -6.69
C ALA A 362 -4.25 0.88 -6.39
N ALA A 363 -4.43 -0.43 -6.63
CA ALA A 363 -5.64 -1.15 -6.26
C ALA A 363 -5.92 -1.05 -4.76
N GLY A 364 -4.93 -1.29 -3.89
CA GLY A 364 -5.13 -1.21 -2.44
C GLY A 364 -5.57 0.17 -1.91
N ILE A 365 -5.18 1.27 -2.57
CA ILE A 365 -5.70 2.61 -2.23
C ILE A 365 -7.17 2.74 -2.64
N TRP A 366 -7.52 2.22 -3.81
CA TRP A 366 -8.89 2.21 -4.30
C TRP A 366 -9.79 1.33 -3.44
N ASP A 367 -9.33 0.13 -3.08
CA ASP A 367 -10.02 -0.80 -2.20
C ASP A 367 -10.29 -0.16 -0.82
N SER A 368 -9.28 0.55 -0.29
CA SER A 368 -9.44 1.33 0.94
C SER A 368 -10.48 2.45 0.77
N TYR A 369 -10.45 3.19 -0.34
CA TYR A 369 -11.45 4.22 -0.63
C TYR A 369 -12.87 3.63 -0.71
N ALA A 370 -13.05 2.56 -1.49
CA ALA A 370 -14.32 1.86 -1.65
C ALA A 370 -14.84 1.30 -0.33
N SER A 371 -13.98 0.69 0.49
CA SER A 371 -14.37 0.13 1.79
C SER A 371 -14.99 1.17 2.74
N HIS A 372 -14.44 2.39 2.77
CA HIS A 372 -14.95 3.47 3.61
C HIS A 372 -16.24 4.10 3.09
N ARG A 373 -16.55 3.92 1.80
CA ARG A 373 -17.71 4.54 1.13
C ARG A 373 -18.88 3.59 0.92
N THR A 374 -18.61 2.28 0.86
CA THR A 374 -19.59 1.21 0.61
C THR A 374 -20.88 1.40 1.38
N TYR A 375 -20.80 1.73 2.67
CA TYR A 375 -21.98 1.92 3.51
C TYR A 375 -22.88 3.07 3.03
N ALA A 376 -22.30 4.23 2.72
CA ALA A 376 -23.03 5.39 2.24
C ALA A 376 -23.57 5.16 0.82
N TRP A 377 -22.78 4.52 -0.04
CA TRP A 377 -23.22 4.14 -1.39
C TRP A 377 -24.42 3.22 -1.35
N ARG A 378 -24.36 2.13 -0.58
CA ARG A 378 -25.48 1.19 -0.46
C ARG A 378 -26.76 1.87 0.00
N GLU A 379 -26.67 2.71 1.03
CA GLU A 379 -27.82 3.46 1.55
C GLU A 379 -28.44 4.35 0.47
N ALA A 380 -27.63 5.14 -0.25
CA ALA A 380 -28.10 6.00 -1.34
C ALA A 380 -28.68 5.20 -2.51
N MET A 381 -27.98 4.15 -2.94
CA MET A 381 -28.36 3.28 -4.05
C MET A 381 -29.70 2.61 -3.82
N VAL A 382 -29.88 1.98 -2.65
CA VAL A 382 -31.12 1.27 -2.33
C VAL A 382 -32.29 2.25 -2.21
N ARG A 383 -32.11 3.39 -1.53
CA ARG A 383 -33.18 4.40 -1.40
C ARG A 383 -33.67 4.90 -2.76
N ALA A 384 -32.78 5.05 -3.72
CA ALA A 384 -33.12 5.50 -5.07
C ALA A 384 -33.63 4.36 -5.97
N SER A 385 -33.24 3.11 -5.72
CA SER A 385 -33.57 1.95 -6.56
C SER A 385 -35.08 1.72 -6.73
N ILE A 386 -35.88 2.28 -5.83
CA ILE A 386 -37.33 2.16 -5.77
C ILE A 386 -37.96 3.54 -5.66
N GLU A 387 -39.08 3.74 -6.33
CA GLU A 387 -39.94 4.90 -6.08
C GLU A 387 -40.82 4.56 -4.87
N ASP A 388 -40.36 4.93 -3.67
CA ASP A 388 -40.98 4.52 -2.40
C ASP A 388 -41.44 5.71 -1.54
N ASP A 389 -42.61 5.56 -0.92
CA ASP A 389 -43.15 6.43 0.12
C ASP A 389 -42.70 6.01 1.54
N GLY A 390 -41.81 5.01 1.64
CA GLY A 390 -41.21 4.46 2.85
C GLY A 390 -41.70 3.05 3.19
N THR A 391 -42.48 2.40 2.32
CA THR A 391 -43.10 1.09 2.54
C THR A 391 -42.23 -0.08 2.11
N ALA A 392 -41.21 0.12 1.28
CA ALA A 392 -40.37 -0.99 0.80
C ALA A 392 -39.38 -1.52 1.84
N TYR A 393 -39.11 -0.75 2.90
CA TYR A 393 -38.36 -1.25 4.06
C TYR A 393 -39.26 -2.01 5.05
N HIS A 394 -40.50 -2.29 4.65
CA HIS A 394 -41.48 -3.04 5.41
C HIS A 394 -42.05 -4.19 4.57
N GLY A 395 -42.48 -5.23 5.28
CA GLY A 395 -43.11 -6.43 4.75
C GLY A 395 -42.39 -7.09 3.56
N ARG A 396 -43.11 -7.28 2.45
CA ARG A 396 -42.63 -7.94 1.21
C ARG A 396 -41.77 -7.07 0.30
N GLY A 397 -41.21 -5.98 0.81
CA GLY A 397 -40.25 -5.17 0.05
C GLY A 397 -39.04 -5.98 -0.40
N PHE A 398 -38.47 -5.64 -1.56
CA PHE A 398 -37.35 -6.33 -2.21
C PHE A 398 -37.55 -7.85 -2.41
N MET A 399 -38.81 -8.31 -2.49
CA MET A 399 -39.11 -9.71 -2.79
C MET A 399 -38.93 -9.99 -4.29
N VAL A 400 -38.27 -11.11 -4.60
CA VAL A 400 -38.24 -11.68 -5.96
C VAL A 400 -39.17 -12.89 -6.02
N THR A 401 -39.79 -13.11 -7.19
CA THR A 401 -40.85 -14.13 -7.37
C THR A 401 -40.51 -15.07 -8.52
N PRO A 402 -39.54 -16.00 -8.34
CA PRO A 402 -39.28 -17.04 -9.33
C PRO A 402 -40.51 -17.95 -9.48
N ASP A 403 -40.68 -18.55 -10.66
CA ASP A 403 -41.68 -19.60 -10.85
C ASP A 403 -41.27 -20.88 -10.14
N LEU A 404 -41.91 -21.15 -8.99
CA LEU A 404 -41.63 -22.32 -8.18
C LEU A 404 -42.31 -23.60 -8.71
N GLY A 405 -43.29 -23.47 -9.62
CA GLY A 405 -43.98 -24.55 -10.33
C GLY A 405 -44.74 -25.59 -9.48
N GLY A 406 -44.77 -25.46 -8.14
CA GLY A 406 -45.45 -26.39 -7.21
C GLY A 406 -45.15 -26.09 -5.74
N GLU A 407 -45.63 -26.97 -4.84
CA GLU A 407 -45.37 -26.88 -3.38
C GLU A 407 -43.91 -27.23 -3.04
N ASP A 408 -43.36 -28.28 -3.66
CA ASP A 408 -41.97 -28.69 -3.47
C ASP A 408 -41.06 -28.14 -4.58
N PHE A 409 -39.93 -27.55 -4.20
CA PHE A 409 -38.91 -27.06 -5.13
C PHE A 409 -37.50 -27.18 -4.55
N SER A 410 -36.51 -27.14 -5.45
CA SER A 410 -35.09 -27.08 -5.13
C SER A 410 -34.49 -25.78 -5.67
N PHE A 411 -33.36 -25.35 -5.13
CA PHE A 411 -32.56 -24.25 -5.67
C PHE A 411 -31.08 -24.53 -5.38
N ILE A 412 -30.20 -23.82 -6.09
CA ILE A 412 -28.75 -23.95 -5.92
C ILE A 412 -28.23 -22.70 -5.23
N VAL A 413 -27.31 -22.88 -4.29
CA VAL A 413 -26.49 -21.80 -3.73
C VAL A 413 -25.03 -22.12 -3.99
N ILE A 414 -24.30 -21.14 -4.53
CA ILE A 414 -22.85 -21.17 -4.76
C ILE A 414 -22.28 -19.82 -4.35
N GLY A 415 -21.02 -19.73 -3.95
CA GLY A 415 -20.33 -18.47 -3.67
C GLY A 415 -19.00 -18.44 -4.40
N ASP A 416 -18.41 -17.25 -4.52
CA ASP A 416 -16.99 -17.06 -4.87
C ASP A 416 -16.63 -17.75 -6.20
N THR A 417 -17.38 -17.43 -7.26
CA THR A 417 -17.44 -18.32 -8.43
C THR A 417 -16.17 -18.34 -9.28
N GLY A 418 -15.27 -17.36 -9.14
CA GLY A 418 -13.91 -17.40 -9.65
C GLY A 418 -13.53 -16.33 -10.70
N GLU A 419 -12.36 -16.52 -11.32
CA GLU A 419 -11.67 -15.47 -12.11
C GLU A 419 -11.79 -15.63 -13.64
N GLY A 420 -12.57 -16.58 -14.13
CA GLY A 420 -12.67 -16.93 -15.56
C GLY A 420 -11.61 -17.92 -16.05
N ASP A 421 -10.88 -18.56 -15.13
CA ASP A 421 -9.80 -19.50 -15.46
C ASP A 421 -10.26 -20.97 -15.44
N ALA A 422 -9.30 -21.89 -15.59
CA ALA A 422 -9.59 -23.32 -15.60
C ALA A 422 -10.16 -23.83 -14.27
N SER A 423 -9.87 -23.17 -13.14
CA SER A 423 -10.37 -23.55 -11.82
C SER A 423 -11.86 -23.28 -11.67
N GLN A 424 -12.37 -22.17 -12.22
CA GLN A 424 -13.80 -21.90 -12.31
C GLN A 424 -14.50 -22.87 -13.28
N LEU A 425 -13.91 -23.04 -14.46
CA LEU A 425 -14.54 -23.83 -15.53
C LEU A 425 -14.71 -25.32 -15.19
N VAL A 426 -13.93 -25.85 -14.24
CA VAL A 426 -14.06 -27.26 -13.82
C VAL A 426 -15.42 -27.57 -13.17
N LEU A 427 -16.08 -26.57 -12.57
CA LEU A 427 -17.38 -26.73 -11.89
C LEU A 427 -18.57 -26.59 -12.85
N LYS A 428 -18.36 -26.04 -14.05
CA LYS A 428 -19.40 -25.74 -15.03
C LYS A 428 -20.33 -26.93 -15.30
N ASP A 429 -19.76 -28.09 -15.60
CA ASP A 429 -20.54 -29.28 -15.95
C ASP A 429 -21.42 -29.76 -14.77
N GLN A 430 -20.94 -29.61 -13.53
CA GLN A 430 -21.73 -29.98 -12.35
C GLN A 430 -22.83 -28.96 -12.07
N ILE A 431 -22.55 -27.66 -12.22
CA ILE A 431 -23.55 -26.59 -12.08
C ILE A 431 -24.68 -26.80 -13.09
N LEU A 432 -24.37 -27.04 -14.37
CA LEU A 432 -25.38 -27.26 -15.41
C LEU A 432 -26.16 -28.56 -15.16
N LYS A 433 -25.47 -29.65 -14.78
CA LYS A 433 -26.12 -30.93 -14.47
C LYS A 433 -27.10 -30.83 -13.30
N CYS A 434 -26.72 -30.13 -12.23
CA CYS A 434 -27.59 -29.90 -11.09
C CYS A 434 -28.69 -28.89 -11.43
N GLY A 435 -28.32 -27.81 -12.11
CA GLY A 435 -29.18 -26.69 -12.50
C GLY A 435 -30.33 -27.09 -13.40
N ASN A 436 -30.09 -28.01 -14.34
CA ASN A 436 -31.09 -28.42 -15.32
C ASN A 436 -32.06 -29.49 -14.81
N LYS A 437 -31.97 -29.90 -13.53
CA LYS A 437 -32.98 -30.80 -12.95
C LYS A 437 -34.35 -30.10 -12.88
N PRO A 438 -35.49 -30.76 -13.19
CA PRO A 438 -36.79 -30.09 -13.28
C PRO A 438 -37.28 -29.42 -12.00
N ASP A 439 -36.86 -29.92 -10.83
CA ASP A 439 -37.24 -29.42 -9.52
C ASP A 439 -36.42 -28.20 -9.08
N VAL A 440 -35.23 -27.98 -9.66
CA VAL A 440 -34.47 -26.75 -9.41
C VAL A 440 -35.20 -25.58 -10.06
N ARG A 441 -35.39 -24.46 -9.36
CA ARG A 441 -36.17 -23.32 -9.88
C ARG A 441 -35.37 -22.06 -10.10
N PHE A 442 -34.28 -21.88 -9.35
CA PHE A 442 -33.38 -20.75 -9.48
C PHE A 442 -32.00 -21.10 -8.88
N LEU A 443 -31.03 -20.23 -9.11
CA LEU A 443 -29.71 -20.24 -8.48
C LEU A 443 -29.49 -18.92 -7.75
N VAL A 444 -28.78 -18.97 -6.62
CA VAL A 444 -28.32 -17.79 -5.90
C VAL A 444 -26.80 -17.83 -5.76
N ILE A 445 -26.15 -16.75 -6.17
CA ILE A 445 -24.73 -16.51 -5.92
C ILE A 445 -24.59 -15.77 -4.59
N SER A 446 -23.88 -16.39 -3.65
CA SER A 446 -23.65 -15.93 -2.30
C SER A 446 -22.27 -15.29 -2.20
N SER A 447 -22.16 -13.99 -2.46
CA SER A 447 -20.90 -13.24 -2.44
C SER A 447 -20.00 -13.46 -3.66
N ASP A 448 -19.17 -12.46 -3.93
CA ASP A 448 -18.09 -12.42 -4.92
C ASP A 448 -18.46 -13.08 -6.26
N VAL A 449 -19.32 -12.39 -7.02
CA VAL A 449 -19.83 -12.90 -8.30
C VAL A 449 -18.69 -13.12 -9.27
N ILE A 450 -17.81 -12.12 -9.40
CA ILE A 450 -16.60 -12.18 -10.22
C ILE A 450 -15.42 -11.52 -9.51
N TYR A 451 -14.22 -12.05 -9.76
CA TYR A 451 -12.95 -11.43 -9.35
C TYR A 451 -12.33 -10.65 -10.50
N PRO A 452 -11.38 -9.70 -10.26
CA PRO A 452 -10.93 -9.25 -8.94
C PRO A 452 -11.71 -8.04 -8.41
N ASP A 453 -12.41 -7.27 -9.24
CA ASP A 453 -12.94 -5.95 -8.87
C ASP A 453 -14.41 -5.72 -9.22
N GLY A 454 -15.13 -6.74 -9.70
CA GLY A 454 -16.54 -6.61 -10.04
C GLY A 454 -16.83 -5.79 -11.31
N ALA A 455 -15.84 -5.51 -12.17
CA ALA A 455 -16.03 -4.62 -13.32
C ALA A 455 -16.76 -5.25 -14.53
N MET A 456 -17.63 -4.49 -15.20
CA MET A 456 -18.46 -4.92 -16.36
C MET A 456 -17.65 -5.57 -17.49
N ARG A 457 -16.42 -5.11 -17.73
CA ARG A 457 -15.54 -5.65 -18.79
C ARG A 457 -15.27 -7.15 -18.65
N ASP A 458 -15.37 -7.67 -17.42
CA ASP A 458 -14.97 -9.02 -17.08
C ASP A 458 -16.16 -9.98 -16.93
N TYR A 459 -17.39 -9.45 -16.80
CA TYR A 459 -18.61 -10.25 -16.65
C TYR A 459 -18.82 -11.24 -17.79
N GLU A 460 -18.44 -10.90 -19.03
CA GLU A 460 -18.58 -11.84 -20.15
C GLU A 460 -17.80 -13.14 -19.90
N ASN A 461 -16.52 -13.03 -19.54
CA ASN A 461 -15.64 -14.19 -19.35
C ASN A 461 -15.80 -14.87 -17.98
N ARG A 462 -16.21 -14.12 -16.95
CA ARG A 462 -16.21 -14.58 -15.56
C ARG A 462 -17.60 -14.94 -15.02
N PHE A 463 -18.67 -14.52 -15.69
CA PHE A 463 -20.05 -14.85 -15.33
C PHE A 463 -20.82 -15.46 -16.51
N PHE A 464 -21.06 -14.70 -17.58
CA PHE A 464 -21.96 -15.14 -18.66
C PHE A 464 -21.45 -16.40 -19.39
N LEU A 465 -20.16 -16.50 -19.69
CA LEU A 465 -19.56 -17.69 -20.32
C LEU A 465 -19.58 -18.94 -19.42
N PRO A 466 -19.20 -18.85 -18.13
CA PRO A 466 -19.33 -19.96 -17.18
C PRO A 466 -20.76 -20.48 -17.04
N PHE A 467 -21.76 -19.60 -16.92
CA PHE A 467 -23.17 -19.98 -16.70
C PHE A 467 -23.95 -20.29 -17.98
N LYS A 468 -23.36 -20.11 -19.17
CA LYS A 468 -24.00 -20.43 -20.46
C LYS A 468 -24.62 -21.83 -20.47
N GLY A 469 -25.94 -21.88 -20.69
CA GLY A 469 -26.75 -23.11 -20.71
C GLY A 469 -27.53 -23.39 -19.41
N PHE A 470 -27.51 -22.45 -18.46
CA PHE A 470 -28.36 -22.45 -17.29
C PHE A 470 -29.62 -21.61 -17.57
N ASP A 471 -30.76 -22.27 -17.74
CA ASP A 471 -31.98 -21.67 -18.31
C ASP A 471 -32.97 -21.14 -17.25
N LYS A 472 -32.51 -20.88 -16.02
CA LYS A 472 -33.35 -20.49 -14.87
C LYS A 472 -32.85 -19.18 -14.27
N PRO A 473 -33.69 -18.44 -13.53
CA PRO A 473 -33.28 -17.20 -12.88
C PRO A 473 -32.03 -17.39 -12.02
N ILE A 474 -31.08 -16.47 -12.18
CA ILE A 474 -29.90 -16.33 -11.33
C ILE A 474 -30.02 -15.04 -10.52
N TYR A 475 -30.02 -15.19 -9.20
CA TYR A 475 -29.94 -14.09 -8.24
C TYR A 475 -28.54 -14.04 -7.63
N ALA A 476 -28.17 -12.90 -7.06
CA ALA A 476 -26.90 -12.72 -6.39
C ALA A 476 -27.01 -11.74 -5.22
N ILE A 477 -26.14 -11.91 -4.23
CA ILE A 477 -25.78 -10.88 -3.27
C ILE A 477 -24.30 -10.54 -3.45
N PRO A 478 -23.90 -9.26 -3.30
CA PRO A 478 -22.53 -8.87 -3.52
C PRO A 478 -21.62 -9.27 -2.36
N GLY A 479 -20.38 -9.60 -2.71
CA GLY A 479 -19.25 -9.69 -1.80
C GLY A 479 -18.38 -8.44 -1.83
N ASN A 480 -17.25 -8.49 -1.11
CA ASN A 480 -16.32 -7.36 -1.09
C ASN A 480 -15.73 -7.08 -2.49
N HIS A 481 -15.53 -8.10 -3.32
CA HIS A 481 -14.96 -7.91 -4.65
C HIS A 481 -15.92 -7.18 -5.61
N ASP A 482 -17.23 -7.35 -5.44
CA ASP A 482 -18.25 -6.65 -6.24
C ASP A 482 -18.34 -5.16 -5.90
N TRP A 483 -17.94 -4.76 -4.69
CA TRP A 483 -17.99 -3.37 -4.21
C TRP A 483 -16.80 -2.52 -4.67
N TYR A 484 -15.73 -3.11 -5.21
CA TYR A 484 -14.57 -2.35 -5.72
C TYR A 484 -14.91 -1.54 -6.98
N ASP A 485 -15.86 -1.98 -7.80
CA ASP A 485 -16.48 -1.17 -8.88
C ASP A 485 -17.63 -0.28 -8.37
N ALA A 486 -17.67 0.03 -7.07
CA ALA A 486 -18.78 0.73 -6.42
C ALA A 486 -20.17 0.10 -6.68
N LEU A 487 -20.19 -1.22 -6.93
CA LEU A 487 -21.37 -2.04 -7.19
C LEU A 487 -22.11 -1.70 -8.50
N GLU A 488 -21.55 -0.88 -9.39
CA GLU A 488 -22.26 -0.40 -10.59
C GLU A 488 -22.59 -1.55 -11.55
N SER A 489 -21.60 -2.38 -11.87
CA SER A 489 -21.77 -3.51 -12.77
C SER A 489 -22.67 -4.60 -12.19
N PHE A 490 -22.58 -4.86 -10.88
CA PHE A 490 -23.50 -5.76 -10.19
C PHE A 490 -24.95 -5.29 -10.33
N CYS A 491 -25.21 -4.00 -10.08
CA CYS A 491 -26.54 -3.42 -10.28
C CYS A 491 -27.01 -3.59 -11.72
N ALA A 492 -26.15 -3.30 -12.71
CA ALA A 492 -26.50 -3.43 -14.11
C ALA A 492 -26.87 -4.86 -14.53
N VAL A 493 -26.27 -5.89 -13.92
CA VAL A 493 -26.51 -7.30 -14.27
C VAL A 493 -27.70 -7.90 -13.51
N PHE A 494 -27.80 -7.68 -12.20
CA PHE A 494 -28.75 -8.41 -11.37
C PHE A 494 -30.02 -7.63 -11.04
N MET A 495 -30.01 -6.30 -11.14
CA MET A 495 -31.17 -5.49 -10.80
C MET A 495 -32.04 -5.16 -12.02
N GLU A 496 -33.32 -4.89 -11.76
CA GLU A 496 -34.25 -4.34 -12.75
C GLU A 496 -33.64 -3.07 -13.35
N LYS A 497 -33.71 -2.92 -14.68
CA LYS A 497 -33.02 -1.86 -15.42
C LYS A 497 -33.26 -0.45 -14.86
N GLU A 498 -34.51 -0.13 -14.49
CA GLU A 498 -34.84 1.17 -13.87
C GLU A 498 -34.28 1.30 -12.45
N SER A 499 -34.34 0.24 -11.65
CA SER A 499 -33.74 0.21 -10.31
C SER A 499 -32.23 0.37 -10.36
N ALA A 500 -31.56 -0.33 -11.28
CA ALA A 500 -30.13 -0.22 -11.53
C ALA A 500 -29.75 1.22 -11.93
N ARG A 501 -30.47 1.81 -12.90
CA ARG A 501 -30.24 3.19 -13.33
C ARG A 501 -30.33 4.18 -12.18
N ARG A 502 -31.41 4.11 -11.39
CA ARG A 502 -31.59 5.02 -10.24
C ARG A 502 -30.54 4.80 -9.15
N ALA A 503 -30.21 3.54 -8.85
CA ALA A 503 -29.19 3.19 -7.87
C ALA A 503 -27.82 3.76 -8.26
N ILE A 504 -27.36 3.50 -9.49
CA ILE A 504 -26.05 3.97 -9.96
C ILE A 504 -25.99 5.51 -9.98
N ARG A 505 -27.06 6.19 -10.43
CA ARG A 505 -27.13 7.66 -10.36
C ARG A 505 -26.98 8.19 -8.93
N ALA A 506 -27.72 7.61 -7.98
CA ALA A 506 -27.64 8.02 -6.58
C ALA A 506 -26.24 7.79 -5.98
N ARG A 507 -25.57 6.71 -6.36
CA ARG A 507 -24.17 6.46 -6.00
C ARG A 507 -23.22 7.54 -6.53
N VAL A 508 -23.40 7.96 -7.78
CA VAL A 508 -22.59 9.02 -8.40
C VAL A 508 -22.83 10.38 -7.73
N GLU A 509 -24.08 10.67 -7.38
CA GLU A 509 -24.45 11.88 -6.64
C GLU A 509 -23.86 11.91 -5.22
N GLU A 510 -23.88 10.77 -4.50
CA GLU A 510 -23.28 10.62 -3.17
C GLU A 510 -21.75 10.86 -3.19
N ASP A 511 -21.11 10.50 -4.31
CA ASP A 511 -19.70 10.81 -4.55
C ASP A 511 -19.45 12.21 -5.12
N GLN A 512 -20.45 13.09 -5.08
CA GLN A 512 -20.39 14.47 -5.54
C GLN A 512 -19.96 14.60 -7.01
N ASN A 513 -20.29 13.58 -7.83
CA ASN A 513 -19.87 13.49 -9.23
C ASN A 513 -18.33 13.53 -9.41
N LEU A 514 -17.58 13.05 -8.42
CA LEU A 514 -16.12 12.92 -8.52
C LEU A 514 -15.70 11.66 -9.29
N SER A 515 -16.58 10.66 -9.39
CA SER A 515 -16.38 9.50 -10.24
C SER A 515 -16.53 9.87 -11.72
N THR A 516 -16.07 8.97 -12.60
CA THR A 516 -16.16 9.14 -14.05
C THR A 516 -17.49 8.71 -14.63
N THR A 517 -18.30 8.01 -13.85
CA THR A 517 -19.59 7.48 -14.25
C THR A 517 -20.52 8.65 -14.56
N THR A 518 -20.86 8.79 -15.84
CA THR A 518 -21.82 9.77 -16.35
C THR A 518 -23.11 9.06 -16.74
N ASP A 519 -24.21 9.80 -16.90
CA ASP A 519 -25.46 9.25 -17.42
C ASP A 519 -25.28 8.43 -18.69
N GLY A 520 -24.44 8.91 -19.63
CA GLY A 520 -24.15 8.16 -20.85
C GLY A 520 -23.40 6.84 -20.59
N ARG A 521 -22.50 6.80 -19.61
CA ARG A 521 -21.80 5.56 -19.22
C ARG A 521 -22.74 4.58 -18.51
N ILE A 522 -23.66 5.08 -17.70
CA ILE A 522 -24.70 4.26 -17.05
C ILE A 522 -25.52 3.56 -18.12
N GLU A 523 -26.02 4.28 -19.14
CA GLU A 523 -26.79 3.65 -20.21
C GLU A 523 -25.96 2.62 -21.00
N VAL A 524 -24.70 2.92 -21.33
CA VAL A 524 -23.81 1.97 -22.02
C VAL A 524 -23.58 0.70 -21.19
N MET A 525 -23.43 0.84 -19.87
CA MET A 525 -23.26 -0.30 -18.97
C MET A 525 -24.52 -1.17 -18.90
N LEU A 526 -25.70 -0.54 -18.79
CA LEU A 526 -26.99 -1.25 -18.79
C LEU A 526 -27.25 -1.95 -20.14
N GLU A 527 -26.96 -1.28 -21.26
CA GLU A 527 -27.08 -1.87 -22.60
C GLU A 527 -26.11 -3.05 -22.79
N GLN A 528 -24.90 -2.98 -22.23
CA GLN A 528 -23.94 -4.07 -22.29
C GLN A 528 -24.38 -5.26 -21.44
N ALA A 529 -24.96 -5.03 -20.25
CA ALA A 529 -25.54 -6.10 -19.43
C ALA A 529 -26.69 -6.81 -20.15
N ASP A 530 -27.64 -6.05 -20.71
CA ASP A 530 -28.76 -6.59 -21.51
C ASP A 530 -28.24 -7.41 -22.71
N ARG A 531 -27.28 -6.85 -23.46
CA ARG A 531 -26.67 -7.53 -24.60
C ARG A 531 -26.04 -8.87 -24.21
N LEU A 532 -25.33 -8.92 -23.08
CA LEU A 532 -24.69 -10.15 -22.61
C LEU A 532 -25.74 -11.17 -22.15
N ALA A 533 -26.76 -10.74 -21.39
CA ALA A 533 -27.85 -11.60 -20.97
C ALA A 533 -28.57 -12.23 -22.18
N GLU A 534 -28.89 -11.43 -23.20
CA GLU A 534 -29.48 -11.92 -24.45
C GLU A 534 -28.54 -12.84 -25.25
N LEU A 535 -27.27 -12.46 -25.41
CA LEU A 535 -26.30 -13.25 -26.18
C LEU A 535 -26.05 -14.64 -25.58
N TYR A 536 -25.98 -14.71 -24.26
CA TYR A 536 -25.70 -15.93 -23.52
C TYR A 536 -26.95 -16.67 -23.04
N GLN A 537 -28.13 -16.08 -23.22
CA GLN A 537 -29.44 -16.60 -22.79
C GLN A 537 -29.46 -16.88 -21.28
N ILE A 538 -28.97 -15.92 -20.50
CA ILE A 538 -28.92 -16.00 -19.03
C ILE A 538 -30.03 -15.13 -18.44
N ASP A 539 -30.83 -15.72 -17.56
CA ASP A 539 -31.97 -15.06 -16.93
C ASP A 539 -31.55 -14.33 -15.64
N VAL A 540 -31.37 -13.01 -15.73
CA VAL A 540 -30.92 -12.10 -14.66
C VAL A 540 -31.71 -10.78 -14.72
N GLY A 541 -31.44 -9.83 -13.82
CA GLY A 541 -32.08 -8.49 -13.84
C GLY A 541 -33.42 -8.41 -13.10
N HIS A 542 -33.64 -9.28 -12.13
CA HIS A 542 -34.92 -9.41 -11.41
C HIS A 542 -34.94 -8.72 -10.03
N GLN A 543 -33.78 -8.26 -9.53
CA GLN A 543 -33.66 -7.72 -8.18
C GLN A 543 -33.98 -6.22 -8.16
N LYS A 544 -34.52 -5.70 -7.06
CA LYS A 544 -34.69 -4.25 -6.89
C LYS A 544 -33.55 -3.61 -6.09
N ALA A 545 -32.72 -4.41 -5.44
CA ALA A 545 -31.64 -4.02 -4.57
C ALA A 545 -30.55 -5.12 -4.57
N PRO A 546 -29.35 -4.87 -4.00
CA PRO A 546 -28.31 -5.90 -3.81
C PRO A 546 -28.65 -6.97 -2.77
N TYR A 547 -29.79 -6.84 -2.10
CA TYR A 547 -30.35 -7.82 -1.18
C TYR A 547 -31.82 -8.06 -1.53
N PHE A 548 -32.32 -9.25 -1.20
CA PHE A 548 -33.67 -9.65 -1.58
C PHE A 548 -34.22 -10.77 -0.68
N GLN A 549 -35.48 -11.09 -0.87
CA GLN A 549 -36.10 -12.25 -0.23
C GLN A 549 -36.95 -13.08 -1.21
N VAL A 550 -37.05 -14.37 -0.93
CA VAL A 550 -38.02 -15.29 -1.53
C VAL A 550 -38.80 -15.92 -0.38
N GLN A 551 -40.11 -15.75 -0.35
CA GLN A 551 -40.96 -16.34 0.68
C GLN A 551 -42.11 -17.13 0.07
N THR A 552 -42.37 -18.29 0.65
CA THR A 552 -43.55 -19.15 0.41
C THR A 552 -44.40 -19.21 1.68
N GLU A 553 -45.37 -20.12 1.74
CA GLU A 553 -46.15 -20.36 2.96
C GLU A 553 -45.27 -20.91 4.09
N ASP A 554 -44.39 -21.87 3.80
CA ASP A 554 -43.63 -22.62 4.82
C ASP A 554 -42.11 -22.38 4.79
N PHE A 555 -41.59 -21.65 3.80
CA PHE A 555 -40.16 -21.39 3.63
C PHE A 555 -39.86 -19.91 3.34
N ALA A 556 -38.75 -19.40 3.88
CA ALA A 556 -38.21 -18.09 3.56
C ALA A 556 -36.69 -18.14 3.34
N LEU A 557 -36.24 -17.64 2.20
CA LEU A 557 -34.84 -17.30 1.92
C LEU A 557 -34.70 -15.78 1.99
N ILE A 558 -33.79 -15.30 2.83
CA ILE A 558 -33.50 -13.87 2.99
C ILE A 558 -32.01 -13.67 2.73
N ALA A 559 -31.66 -12.88 1.73
CA ALA A 559 -30.28 -12.64 1.32
C ALA A 559 -29.87 -11.21 1.70
N VAL A 560 -28.72 -11.06 2.36
CA VAL A 560 -28.27 -9.81 3.01
C VAL A 560 -26.90 -9.39 2.49
N ASP A 561 -26.79 -8.12 2.11
CA ASP A 561 -25.56 -7.48 1.69
C ASP A 561 -24.79 -6.96 2.91
N THR A 562 -23.61 -7.53 3.15
CA THR A 562 -22.73 -7.18 4.26
C THR A 562 -21.62 -6.19 3.88
N GLY A 563 -21.53 -5.79 2.60
CA GLY A 563 -20.53 -4.85 2.08
C GLY A 563 -19.09 -5.33 2.29
N ILE A 564 -18.11 -4.43 2.16
CA ILE A 564 -16.68 -4.76 2.39
C ILE A 564 -16.36 -4.90 3.89
N LEU A 565 -17.00 -4.10 4.75
CA LEU A 565 -16.66 -3.98 6.17
C LEU A 565 -17.58 -4.79 7.11
N ARG A 566 -18.34 -5.74 6.57
CA ARG A 566 -19.28 -6.59 7.33
C ARG A 566 -20.36 -5.78 8.06
N ARG A 567 -20.85 -4.72 7.43
CA ARG A 567 -21.84 -3.80 8.03
C ARG A 567 -23.19 -3.92 7.34
N VAL A 568 -24.25 -3.77 8.13
CA VAL A 568 -25.63 -3.62 7.66
C VAL A 568 -26.09 -2.20 7.99
N ASP A 569 -26.59 -1.47 6.99
CA ASP A 569 -27.11 -0.11 7.18
C ASP A 569 -28.48 -0.12 7.86
N PRO A 570 -28.97 1.02 8.40
CA PRO A 570 -30.15 1.04 9.23
C PRO A 570 -31.42 0.72 8.43
N ASP A 571 -31.39 0.93 7.11
CA ASP A 571 -32.53 0.70 6.23
C ASP A 571 -32.64 -0.78 5.90
N GLN A 572 -31.52 -1.42 5.52
CA GLN A 572 -31.44 -2.86 5.36
C GLN A 572 -31.74 -3.60 6.67
N ARG A 573 -31.28 -3.08 7.82
CA ARG A 573 -31.63 -3.65 9.14
C ARG A 573 -33.14 -3.60 9.41
N ARG A 574 -33.80 -2.48 9.10
CA ARG A 574 -35.27 -2.35 9.25
C ARG A 574 -36.00 -3.32 8.34
N TRP A 575 -35.59 -3.41 7.09
CA TRP A 575 -36.14 -4.37 6.13
C TRP A 575 -35.95 -5.82 6.60
N LEU A 576 -34.73 -6.21 6.97
CA LEU A 576 -34.40 -7.56 7.44
C LEU A 576 -35.26 -7.96 8.64
N THR A 577 -35.40 -7.06 9.62
CA THR A 577 -36.23 -7.31 10.81
C THR A 577 -37.71 -7.49 10.43
N SER A 578 -38.19 -6.74 9.44
CA SER A 578 -39.55 -6.89 8.93
C SER A 578 -39.74 -8.20 8.17
N ALA A 579 -38.81 -8.57 7.30
CA ALA A 579 -38.85 -9.81 6.53
C ALA A 579 -38.81 -11.06 7.45
N LEU A 580 -37.95 -11.04 8.47
CA LEU A 580 -37.87 -12.10 9.47
C LEU A 580 -39.16 -12.22 10.31
N ARG A 581 -39.78 -11.08 10.66
CA ARG A 581 -41.07 -11.09 11.37
C ARG A 581 -42.19 -11.71 10.53
N GLU A 582 -42.22 -11.46 9.22
CA GLU A 582 -43.17 -12.12 8.31
C GLU A 582 -42.88 -13.61 8.10
N ALA A 583 -41.62 -14.02 8.31
CA ALA A 583 -41.19 -15.40 8.20
C ALA A 583 -41.36 -16.19 9.51
N GLU A 584 -41.91 -15.59 10.58
CA GLU A 584 -42.17 -16.30 11.84
C GLU A 584 -43.06 -17.53 11.61
N GLY A 585 -42.58 -18.70 12.04
CA GLY A 585 -43.25 -19.99 11.84
C GLY A 585 -42.82 -20.76 10.59
N LYS A 586 -42.06 -20.14 9.68
CA LYS A 586 -41.49 -20.78 8.48
C LYS A 586 -40.13 -21.40 8.78
N PHE A 587 -39.64 -22.22 7.85
CA PHE A 587 -38.22 -22.54 7.78
C PHE A 587 -37.46 -21.36 7.15
N VAL A 588 -36.56 -20.74 7.92
CA VAL A 588 -35.83 -19.54 7.50
C VAL A 588 -34.37 -19.87 7.19
N MET A 589 -33.96 -19.55 5.97
CA MET A 589 -32.58 -19.55 5.53
C MET A 589 -32.10 -18.10 5.33
N LEU A 590 -30.99 -17.74 5.98
CA LEU A 590 -30.33 -16.45 5.84
C LEU A 590 -29.05 -16.63 5.02
N LEU A 591 -28.90 -15.86 3.95
CA LEU A 591 -27.73 -15.86 3.09
C LEU A 591 -26.95 -14.54 3.27
N LEU A 592 -25.64 -14.63 3.54
CA LEU A 592 -24.79 -13.48 3.86
C LEU A 592 -23.60 -13.40 2.90
N GLY A 593 -23.10 -12.19 2.64
CA GLY A 593 -21.82 -12.02 1.95
C GLY A 593 -20.62 -12.55 2.74
N HIS A 594 -20.69 -12.47 4.08
CA HIS A 594 -19.60 -12.86 4.99
C HIS A 594 -20.09 -13.87 6.03
N PRO A 595 -19.28 -14.89 6.40
CA PRO A 595 -19.67 -15.91 7.36
C PRO A 595 -19.51 -15.42 8.80
N PHE A 596 -20.38 -15.90 9.70
CA PHE A 596 -20.16 -15.76 11.14
C PHE A 596 -19.04 -16.66 11.64
N TYR A 597 -18.86 -17.81 11.00
CA TYR A 597 -17.87 -18.83 11.37
C TYR A 597 -17.10 -19.27 10.13
N ALA A 598 -15.78 -19.28 10.25
CA ALA A 598 -14.86 -19.74 9.21
C ALA A 598 -13.53 -20.17 9.85
N GLU A 599 -12.86 -21.17 9.31
CA GLU A 599 -11.57 -21.70 9.78
C GLU A 599 -11.58 -22.19 11.24
N GLY A 600 -12.75 -22.60 11.73
CA GLY A 600 -12.98 -22.99 13.13
C GLY A 600 -13.04 -21.81 14.11
N LEU A 601 -13.13 -20.57 13.63
CA LEU A 601 -13.15 -19.35 14.44
C LEU A 601 -14.48 -18.61 14.31
N ASP A 602 -14.84 -17.86 15.35
CA ASP A 602 -15.96 -16.91 15.35
C ASP A 602 -15.47 -15.57 14.80
N TRP A 603 -15.97 -15.22 13.61
CA TRP A 603 -15.65 -14.00 12.87
C TRP A 603 -16.64 -12.86 13.10
N THR A 604 -17.55 -13.01 14.07
CA THR A 604 -18.47 -11.92 14.44
C THR A 604 -17.80 -10.76 15.17
N GLY A 605 -16.63 -11.01 15.78
CA GLY A 605 -15.83 -9.99 16.44
C GLY A 605 -15.30 -8.92 15.48
N GLY A 606 -15.25 -7.66 15.94
CA GLY A 606 -14.66 -6.55 15.19
C GLY A 606 -15.66 -5.59 14.50
N SER A 607 -16.94 -5.96 14.40
CA SER A 607 -18.03 -5.05 14.01
C SER A 607 -19.23 -5.23 14.94
N GLU A 608 -19.69 -4.13 15.53
CA GLU A 608 -20.90 -4.11 16.36
C GLU A 608 -22.13 -4.46 15.53
N GLU A 609 -22.17 -3.99 14.27
CA GLU A 609 -23.25 -4.26 13.32
C GLU A 609 -23.30 -5.73 12.89
N PHE A 610 -22.16 -6.38 12.70
CA PHE A 610 -22.12 -7.80 12.36
C PHE A 610 -22.48 -8.70 13.55
N THR A 611 -22.04 -8.31 14.75
CA THR A 611 -22.49 -8.95 16.01
C THR A 611 -24.00 -8.80 16.18
N ASP A 612 -24.55 -7.63 15.90
CA ASP A 612 -25.98 -7.37 15.93
C ASP A 612 -26.76 -8.20 14.91
N LEU A 613 -26.24 -8.36 13.68
CA LEU A 613 -26.83 -9.24 12.66
C LEU A 613 -26.96 -10.69 13.17
N ARG A 614 -25.93 -11.21 13.84
CA ARG A 614 -25.98 -12.54 14.49
C ARG A 614 -27.03 -12.58 15.61
N ASN A 615 -27.12 -11.54 16.43
CA ASN A 615 -28.13 -11.46 17.48
C ASN A 615 -29.57 -11.44 16.91
N ILE A 616 -29.80 -10.72 15.81
CA ILE A 616 -31.08 -10.71 15.09
C ILE A 616 -31.41 -12.13 14.60
N ALA A 617 -30.46 -12.80 13.94
CA ALA A 617 -30.66 -14.17 13.47
C ALA A 617 -31.05 -15.13 14.61
N GLY A 618 -30.38 -15.02 15.76
CA GLY A 618 -30.70 -15.78 16.97
C GLY A 618 -32.08 -15.43 17.55
N GLN A 619 -32.44 -14.14 17.61
CA GLN A 619 -33.73 -13.68 18.12
C GLN A 619 -34.91 -14.25 17.33
N PHE A 620 -34.80 -14.29 16.00
CA PHE A 620 -35.82 -14.83 15.10
C PHE A 620 -35.70 -16.34 14.86
N LYS A 621 -34.76 -17.01 15.54
CA LYS A 621 -34.55 -18.47 15.44
C LYS A 621 -34.35 -18.94 14.00
N VAL A 622 -33.52 -18.22 13.25
CA VAL A 622 -33.14 -18.61 11.87
C VAL A 622 -32.60 -20.04 11.87
N ASN A 623 -33.07 -20.87 10.93
CA ASN A 623 -32.76 -22.30 10.90
C ASN A 623 -31.38 -22.57 10.28
N VAL A 624 -31.03 -21.84 9.23
CA VAL A 624 -29.76 -22.00 8.50
C VAL A 624 -29.20 -20.63 8.15
N VAL A 625 -27.91 -20.43 8.41
CA VAL A 625 -27.14 -19.30 7.90
C VAL A 625 -26.06 -19.86 6.96
N MET A 626 -25.97 -19.30 5.77
CA MET A 626 -24.95 -19.65 4.76
C MET A 626 -24.27 -18.38 4.27
N ALA A 627 -23.00 -18.45 3.90
CA ALA A 627 -22.24 -17.31 3.39
C ALA A 627 -21.11 -17.74 2.44
N GLY A 628 -20.59 -16.78 1.66
CA GLY A 628 -19.38 -16.91 0.83
C GLY A 628 -18.13 -16.38 1.54
N ASP A 629 -17.23 -15.70 0.79
CA ASP A 629 -15.98 -15.04 1.23
C ASP A 629 -14.85 -16.02 1.64
N THR A 630 -15.19 -17.13 2.30
CA THR A 630 -14.23 -18.19 2.60
C THR A 630 -14.25 -19.27 1.51
N HIS A 631 -13.11 -19.50 0.86
CA HIS A 631 -12.97 -20.47 -0.26
C HIS A 631 -12.85 -21.93 0.21
N ASP A 632 -13.73 -22.34 1.12
CA ASP A 632 -13.85 -23.71 1.63
C ASP A 632 -15.31 -24.04 1.98
N PHE A 633 -15.65 -25.33 2.12
CA PHE A 633 -16.94 -25.77 2.62
C PHE A 633 -16.85 -26.19 4.08
N GLU A 634 -17.49 -25.41 4.96
CA GLU A 634 -17.53 -25.67 6.39
C GLU A 634 -18.98 -25.73 6.90
N TYR A 635 -19.24 -26.64 7.86
CA TYR A 635 -20.56 -26.80 8.47
C TYR A 635 -20.46 -26.69 9.99
N TYR A 636 -21.17 -25.71 10.54
CA TYR A 636 -21.22 -25.43 11.97
C TYR A 636 -22.62 -25.72 12.52
N ARG A 637 -22.66 -26.25 13.73
CA ARG A 637 -23.90 -26.48 14.47
C ARG A 637 -23.81 -25.77 15.81
N GLU A 638 -24.58 -24.70 15.98
CA GLU A 638 -24.72 -24.08 17.30
C GLU A 638 -25.44 -25.06 18.24
N PRO A 639 -24.91 -25.30 19.45
CA PRO A 639 -25.62 -26.05 20.48
C PRO A 639 -26.79 -25.19 20.96
N GLY A 640 -27.98 -25.49 20.43
CA GLY A 640 -29.21 -24.73 20.64
C GLY A 640 -29.79 -24.75 22.05
#